data_AF-A0A5Y3M7L3-F1
#
_entry.id   AF-A0A5Y3M7L3-F1
#
_cell.length_a   1.000
_cell.length_b   1.000
_cell.length_c   1.000
_cell.angle_alpha   90.00
_cell.angle_beta   90.00
_cell.angle_gamma   90.00
#
_symmetry.space_group_name_H-M   'P 1'
#
loop_
_entity.id
_entity.type
_entity.pdbx_description
1 polymer ?
#
loop_
_entity_poly.entity_id
_entity_poly.type
_entity_poly.pdbx_seq_one_letter_code
_entity_poly.pdbx_strand_id
1 'polypeptide(L)'
;LIGRVKTARLEPEMLKALNAHHSVLLTHLEGGDLSPSSLINNYSSHAPKIVNQEKWFADTAYAELCLIKAYVNELDSSSQDIALVALSRIVIKASFQDSETRYKSVPREVPMGETLRRYLREFTAVVKSVEKNEAATRYGLSQFLCDDIRLIGKEKLPDGIADLVVTSPPYGNATDYHLYHRFRLLWLGFDPIALGHVEIGSHLKHQRESSGFESYLADMEAALATMHRALKPGRYAALVIGDSVYDRKTYDPAEALYERADSLGFEACTIVDRAIHSVKRSFSHAGRRATSEHILILRRKVAPTFIQISPAPYKLWPYEAELRLREVGLKLGDADPSLDIRLPSLEEDRRIYKRAAFSHSVRLEGGSVEPTWQAVLENGEAWRSTTRKDPKYVTHGIHSYKGKFYPQLAKSLLNISGFGPGATVLDLFCGSGTTLLEGYLNGFRTFGCDMNPLAAKISRAKLGVLELDPDTVREVVLSVREFLASPPLDFPQNLDYVEESCREEIFRWFSPPIAFKLNWILGLLRRISAGVMLDFLEVILSSIIREVSNQEPTDLRIRYRSDPLTDADVLELFRDKLEDQFNRIEKFWKIRNNAPQAFLPSVITEGDNRKSDTFTKLELGPSSVDLVLTSPPYGTALPYIDTDRLSLLFIMGLKSSDRKPVETGLIGSREISTVERRRLEQIELREVLPSGSQHFISTMQKELKSDISAGFRKRNMPALMVRYLLDMSAALSQAKRLLRSGGEMMIVIGDNKTTINGKVMLIPCTDLIEEIACTQGMVVVERIDISVTTENFKHIKNAIVKNVVLRLRKP
;
A
#
# COMPACT_ATOMS: atom_id res chain seq x y z
N LEU A 1 -5.62 -7.09 -26.73
CA LEU A 1 -5.52 -5.75 -27.37
C LEU A 1 -6.37 -4.70 -26.64
N ILE A 2 -7.70 -4.66 -26.84
CA ILE A 2 -8.56 -3.58 -26.27
C ILE A 2 -8.40 -3.43 -24.76
N GLY A 3 -8.38 -4.55 -24.02
CA GLY A 3 -8.17 -4.53 -22.58
C GLY A 3 -6.84 -3.88 -22.18
N ARG A 4 -5.73 -4.24 -22.85
CA ARG A 4 -4.40 -3.65 -22.60
C ARG A 4 -4.40 -2.14 -22.83
N VAL A 5 -5.04 -1.66 -23.90
CA VAL A 5 -5.15 -0.21 -24.18
C VAL A 5 -6.01 0.51 -23.15
N LYS A 6 -7.12 -0.09 -22.69
CA LYS A 6 -7.98 0.50 -21.64
C LYS A 6 -7.25 0.71 -20.31
N THR A 7 -6.19 -0.07 -20.06
CA THR A 7 -5.38 -0.01 -18.84
C THR A 7 -3.95 0.45 -19.13
N ALA A 8 -3.69 1.01 -20.31
CA ALA A 8 -2.39 1.54 -20.70
C ALA A 8 -2.13 2.88 -20.01
N ARG A 9 -0.85 3.29 -20.01
CA ARG A 9 -0.37 4.54 -19.41
C ARG A 9 0.50 5.26 -20.42
N LEU A 10 0.35 6.59 -20.49
CA LEU A 10 1.06 7.40 -21.46
C LEU A 10 2.32 7.97 -20.82
N GLU A 11 3.30 7.09 -20.64
CA GLU A 11 4.65 7.51 -20.24
C GLU A 11 5.21 8.52 -21.26
N PRO A 12 6.09 9.46 -20.85
CA PRO A 12 6.58 10.54 -21.72
C PRO A 12 7.13 10.06 -23.07
N GLU A 13 7.85 8.94 -23.08
CA GLU A 13 8.42 8.31 -24.27
C GLU A 13 7.33 7.77 -25.21
N MET A 14 6.27 7.17 -24.66
CA MET A 14 5.13 6.68 -25.42
C MET A 14 4.39 7.85 -26.08
N LEU A 15 4.13 8.93 -25.32
CA LEU A 15 3.46 10.11 -25.84
C LEU A 15 4.26 10.74 -26.99
N LYS A 16 5.59 10.81 -26.86
CA LYS A 16 6.49 11.25 -27.93
C LYS A 16 6.37 10.39 -29.19
N ALA A 17 6.37 9.06 -29.04
CA ALA A 17 6.21 8.13 -30.16
C ALA A 17 4.84 8.27 -30.85
N LEU A 18 3.76 8.38 -30.07
CA LEU A 18 2.40 8.57 -30.59
C LEU A 18 2.23 9.90 -31.32
N ASN A 19 2.84 10.99 -30.80
CA ASN A 19 2.83 12.30 -31.45
C ASN A 19 3.63 12.30 -32.77
N ALA A 20 4.76 11.58 -32.82
CA ALA A 20 5.52 11.40 -34.05
C ALA A 20 4.70 10.61 -35.09
N HIS A 21 4.07 9.50 -34.69
CA HIS A 21 3.18 8.71 -35.53
C HIS A 21 2.03 9.53 -36.13
N HIS A 22 1.35 10.32 -35.29
CA HIS A 22 0.29 11.21 -35.73
C HIS A 22 0.81 12.24 -36.74
N SER A 23 1.94 12.89 -36.45
CA SER A 23 2.53 13.92 -37.30
C SER A 23 2.90 13.39 -38.68
N VAL A 24 3.53 12.22 -38.76
CA VAL A 24 3.95 11.62 -40.03
C VAL A 24 2.75 11.29 -40.91
N LEU A 25 1.70 10.70 -40.34
CA LEU A 25 0.47 10.39 -41.09
C LEU A 25 -0.31 11.65 -41.49
N LEU A 26 -0.25 12.72 -40.69
CA LEU A 26 -0.84 14.01 -41.05
C LEU A 26 -0.10 14.64 -42.25
N THR A 27 1.24 14.56 -42.29
CA THR A 27 2.03 15.03 -43.44
C THR A 27 1.63 14.32 -44.74
N HIS A 28 1.41 13.01 -44.70
CA HIS A 28 0.90 12.27 -45.86
C HIS A 28 -0.49 12.75 -46.29
N LEU A 29 -1.37 13.08 -45.33
CA LEU A 29 -2.71 13.59 -45.63
C LEU A 29 -2.70 14.98 -46.28
N GLU A 30 -1.80 15.87 -45.86
CA GLU A 30 -1.78 17.28 -46.28
C GLU A 30 -0.93 17.54 -47.54
N GLY A 31 0.08 16.70 -47.81
CA GLY A 31 1.00 16.93 -48.93
C GLY A 31 1.63 15.69 -49.56
N GLY A 32 1.20 14.48 -49.18
CA GLY A 32 1.70 13.22 -49.73
C GLY A 32 1.02 12.78 -51.02
N ASP A 33 1.70 11.95 -51.81
CA ASP A 33 1.08 11.21 -52.90
C ASP A 33 0.23 10.06 -52.34
N LEU A 34 -1.08 10.30 -52.26
CA LEU A 34 -2.06 9.32 -51.81
C LEU A 34 -2.64 8.47 -52.95
N SER A 35 -2.04 8.50 -54.14
CA SER A 35 -2.52 7.70 -55.26
C SER A 35 -2.49 6.20 -54.90
N PRO A 36 -3.58 5.44 -55.17
CA PRO A 36 -3.66 4.05 -54.75
C PRO A 36 -2.51 3.18 -55.28
N SER A 37 -2.11 3.39 -56.53
CA SER A 37 -1.00 2.66 -57.17
C SER A 37 0.33 2.87 -56.46
N SER A 38 0.65 4.12 -56.09
CA SER A 38 1.88 4.48 -55.38
C SER A 38 1.92 3.85 -53.99
N LEU A 39 0.85 4.04 -53.21
CA LEU A 39 0.75 3.50 -51.86
C LEU A 39 0.75 1.96 -51.82
N ILE A 40 0.04 1.30 -52.76
CA ILE A 40 0.04 -0.17 -52.84
C ILE A 40 1.43 -0.68 -53.19
N ASN A 41 2.13 -0.06 -54.16
CA ASN A 41 3.48 -0.47 -54.53
C ASN A 41 4.46 -0.35 -53.35
N ASN A 42 4.33 0.71 -52.55
CA ASN A 42 5.24 1.00 -51.45
C ASN A 42 4.92 0.22 -50.15
N TYR A 43 3.65 -0.05 -49.86
CA TYR A 43 3.22 -0.50 -48.52
C TYR A 43 2.40 -1.80 -48.48
N SER A 44 2.05 -2.40 -49.62
CA SER A 44 1.22 -3.62 -49.65
C SER A 44 1.83 -4.84 -48.93
N SER A 45 3.16 -4.87 -48.75
CA SER A 45 3.85 -5.89 -47.96
C SER A 45 3.39 -5.95 -46.50
N HIS A 46 2.83 -4.85 -45.97
CA HIS A 46 2.30 -4.77 -44.61
C HIS A 46 0.82 -5.16 -44.50
N ALA A 47 0.12 -5.32 -45.62
CA ALA A 47 -1.29 -5.66 -45.65
C ALA A 47 -1.51 -7.16 -45.43
N PRO A 48 -2.63 -7.57 -44.78
CA PRO A 48 -2.98 -8.97 -44.68
C PRO A 48 -3.41 -9.52 -46.04
N LYS A 49 -3.28 -10.84 -46.22
CA LYS A 49 -3.84 -11.52 -47.39
C LYS A 49 -5.38 -11.56 -47.29
N ILE A 50 -6.06 -10.82 -48.17
CA ILE A 50 -7.53 -10.78 -48.26
C ILE A 50 -7.98 -11.44 -49.55
N VAL A 51 -8.82 -12.46 -49.46
CA VAL A 51 -9.41 -13.13 -50.63
C VAL A 51 -10.47 -12.22 -51.27
N ASN A 52 -10.39 -12.01 -52.57
CA ASN A 52 -11.23 -11.09 -53.34
C ASN A 52 -11.26 -9.68 -52.71
N GLN A 53 -10.09 -9.11 -52.45
CA GLN A 53 -9.93 -7.83 -51.76
C GLN A 53 -10.74 -6.70 -52.41
N GLU A 54 -10.77 -6.66 -53.74
CA GLU A 54 -11.51 -5.72 -54.58
C GLU A 54 -13.03 -5.77 -54.35
N LYS A 55 -13.55 -6.93 -53.92
CA LYS A 55 -14.96 -7.06 -53.52
C LYS A 55 -15.26 -6.37 -52.19
N TRP A 56 -14.25 -6.13 -51.36
CA TRP A 56 -14.42 -5.71 -49.96
C TRP A 56 -13.84 -4.34 -49.63
N PHE A 57 -12.96 -3.81 -50.46
CA PHE A 57 -12.35 -2.50 -50.24
C PHE A 57 -12.20 -1.76 -51.56
N ALA A 58 -12.45 -0.44 -51.54
CA ALA A 58 -12.01 0.45 -52.61
C ALA A 58 -10.48 0.51 -52.62
N ASP A 59 -9.86 0.68 -53.79
CA ASP A 59 -8.40 0.77 -53.92
C ASP A 59 -7.82 1.91 -53.07
N THR A 60 -8.50 3.06 -53.03
CA THR A 60 -8.17 4.21 -52.17
C THR A 60 -8.13 3.82 -50.69
N ALA A 61 -9.18 3.18 -50.20
CA ALA A 61 -9.27 2.75 -48.80
C ALA A 61 -8.24 1.67 -48.45
N TYR A 62 -8.07 0.69 -49.33
CA TYR A 62 -7.10 -0.40 -49.13
C TYR A 62 -5.66 0.14 -49.08
N ALA A 63 -5.30 1.00 -50.03
CA ALA A 63 -3.99 1.63 -50.14
C ALA A 63 -3.65 2.46 -48.89
N GLU A 64 -4.59 3.27 -48.41
CA GLU A 64 -4.42 4.06 -47.17
C GLU A 64 -4.30 3.17 -45.92
N LEU A 65 -5.03 2.05 -45.84
CA LEU A 65 -4.85 1.08 -44.75
C LEU A 65 -3.47 0.43 -44.78
N CYS A 66 -2.90 0.17 -45.97
CA CYS A 66 -1.53 -0.34 -46.11
C CYS A 66 -0.51 0.65 -45.52
N LEU A 67 -0.62 1.93 -45.91
CA LEU A 67 0.19 3.03 -45.38
C LEU A 67 0.11 3.12 -43.84
N ILE A 68 -1.11 3.16 -43.30
CA ILE A 68 -1.34 3.23 -41.85
C ILE A 68 -0.68 2.02 -41.17
N LYS A 69 -0.91 0.81 -41.69
CA LYS A 69 -0.38 -0.42 -41.10
C LYS A 69 1.15 -0.45 -41.13
N ALA A 70 1.79 0.07 -42.17
CA ALA A 70 3.25 0.20 -42.24
C ALA A 70 3.80 1.01 -41.06
N TYR A 71 3.31 2.23 -40.86
CA TYR A 71 3.75 3.09 -39.74
C TYR A 71 3.37 2.55 -38.36
N VAL A 72 2.22 1.88 -38.23
CA VAL A 72 1.85 1.18 -36.99
C VAL A 72 2.86 0.08 -36.63
N ASN A 73 3.50 -0.56 -37.63
CA ASN A 73 4.49 -1.59 -37.39
C ASN A 73 5.86 -1.03 -36.97
N GLU A 74 6.11 0.27 -37.13
CA GLU A 74 7.36 0.94 -36.70
C GLU A 74 7.34 1.32 -35.21
N LEU A 75 6.16 1.33 -34.58
CA LEU A 75 5.99 1.66 -33.17
C LEU A 75 6.49 0.53 -32.24
N ASP A 76 6.94 0.91 -31.05
CA ASP A 76 7.17 -0.06 -29.98
C ASP A 76 5.87 -0.76 -29.58
N SER A 77 5.99 -1.93 -28.95
CA SER A 77 4.84 -2.80 -28.62
C SER A 77 3.68 -2.11 -27.88
N SER A 78 3.95 -1.13 -27.01
CA SER A 78 2.91 -0.50 -26.20
C SER A 78 2.22 0.63 -26.98
N SER A 79 2.99 1.47 -27.67
CA SER A 79 2.45 2.48 -28.59
C SER A 79 1.67 1.83 -29.75
N GLN A 80 2.16 0.70 -30.24
CA GLN A 80 1.55 -0.07 -31.32
C GLN A 80 0.15 -0.56 -30.93
N ASP A 81 -0.05 -1.05 -29.70
CA ASP A 81 -1.38 -1.51 -29.24
C ASP A 81 -2.43 -0.39 -29.34
N ILE A 82 -2.09 0.85 -28.97
CA ILE A 82 -2.97 2.02 -29.08
C ILE A 82 -3.34 2.29 -30.54
N ALA A 83 -2.32 2.30 -31.41
CA ALA A 83 -2.48 2.54 -32.83
C ALA A 83 -3.30 1.44 -33.53
N LEU A 84 -3.11 0.17 -33.14
CA LEU A 84 -3.88 -0.98 -33.62
C LEU A 84 -5.36 -0.93 -33.21
N VAL A 85 -5.67 -0.44 -31.99
CA VAL A 85 -7.07 -0.21 -31.59
C VAL A 85 -7.71 0.87 -32.47
N ALA A 86 -7.00 1.97 -32.75
CA ALA A 86 -7.49 2.99 -33.66
C ALA A 86 -7.73 2.45 -35.08
N LEU A 87 -6.79 1.65 -35.61
CA LEU A 87 -6.94 0.96 -36.89
C LEU A 87 -8.18 0.06 -36.90
N SER A 88 -8.34 -0.79 -35.88
CA SER A 88 -9.48 -1.72 -35.78
C SER A 88 -10.85 -1.03 -35.80
N ARG A 89 -10.95 0.18 -35.23
CA ARG A 89 -12.19 0.99 -35.21
C ARG A 89 -12.60 1.50 -36.59
N ILE A 90 -11.65 1.65 -37.52
CA ILE A 90 -11.93 2.20 -38.86
C ILE A 90 -12.08 1.13 -39.94
N VAL A 91 -11.49 -0.07 -39.77
CA VAL A 91 -11.42 -1.11 -40.82
C VAL A 91 -12.79 -1.41 -41.45
N ILE A 92 -13.84 -1.62 -40.64
CA ILE A 92 -15.18 -1.91 -41.17
C ILE A 92 -15.75 -0.70 -41.92
N LYS A 93 -15.57 0.51 -41.38
CA LYS A 93 -16.00 1.77 -42.01
C LYS A 93 -15.20 2.14 -43.25
N ALA A 94 -14.01 1.58 -43.45
CA ALA A 94 -13.20 1.71 -44.65
C ALA A 94 -13.49 0.59 -45.68
N SER A 95 -14.14 -0.49 -45.25
CA SER A 95 -14.54 -1.63 -46.10
C SER A 95 -15.96 -1.48 -46.65
N PHE A 96 -16.30 -2.24 -47.68
CA PHE A 96 -17.65 -2.39 -48.22
C PHE A 96 -18.58 -3.24 -47.35
N GLN A 97 -18.19 -3.65 -46.14
CA GLN A 97 -19.11 -4.36 -45.25
C GLN A 97 -20.28 -3.45 -44.84
N ASP A 98 -21.51 -3.96 -45.00
CA ASP A 98 -22.78 -3.23 -44.81
C ASP A 98 -22.93 -2.65 -43.39
N SER A 99 -22.64 -3.46 -42.36
CA SER A 99 -22.66 -3.00 -40.96
C SER A 99 -21.82 -3.88 -40.04
N GLU A 100 -21.72 -3.49 -38.77
CA GLU A 100 -21.01 -4.23 -37.71
C GLU A 100 -21.53 -5.66 -37.50
N THR A 101 -22.80 -5.94 -37.80
CA THR A 101 -23.44 -7.24 -37.57
C THR A 101 -23.97 -7.89 -38.85
N ARG A 102 -23.61 -7.35 -40.03
CA ARG A 102 -24.04 -7.90 -41.32
C ARG A 102 -22.86 -8.05 -42.28
N TYR A 103 -22.48 -9.30 -42.52
CA TYR A 103 -21.43 -9.66 -43.47
C TYR A 103 -21.97 -9.70 -44.91
N LYS A 104 -22.15 -8.51 -45.49
CA LYS A 104 -22.55 -8.32 -46.89
C LYS A 104 -21.70 -7.19 -47.48
N SER A 105 -21.17 -7.40 -48.69
CA SER A 105 -20.48 -6.32 -49.41
C SER A 105 -21.50 -5.41 -50.08
N VAL A 106 -21.35 -4.10 -49.86
CA VAL A 106 -22.08 -3.00 -50.46
C VAL A 106 -21.03 -2.00 -50.94
N PRO A 107 -20.59 -2.12 -52.22
CA PRO A 107 -19.62 -1.20 -52.81
C PRO A 107 -20.08 0.25 -52.69
N ARG A 108 -19.13 1.14 -52.41
CA ARG A 108 -19.35 2.59 -52.33
C ARG A 108 -18.09 3.34 -52.71
N GLU A 109 -18.24 4.61 -53.05
CA GLU A 109 -17.09 5.48 -53.27
C GLU A 109 -16.42 5.82 -51.92
N VAL A 110 -15.09 5.70 -51.86
CA VAL A 110 -14.29 6.15 -50.72
C VAL A 110 -13.27 7.16 -51.26
N PRO A 111 -13.47 8.47 -51.01
CA PRO A 111 -12.55 9.49 -51.50
C PRO A 111 -11.12 9.30 -50.96
N MET A 112 -10.14 9.71 -51.75
CA MET A 112 -8.74 9.74 -51.33
C MET A 112 -8.55 10.64 -50.09
N GLY A 113 -7.75 10.18 -49.14
CA GLY A 113 -7.51 10.78 -47.83
C GLY A 113 -8.60 10.53 -46.79
N GLU A 114 -9.76 9.97 -47.15
CA GLU A 114 -10.88 9.79 -46.22
C GLU A 114 -10.59 8.71 -45.16
N THR A 115 -9.88 7.64 -45.52
CA THR A 115 -9.54 6.58 -44.56
C THR A 115 -8.48 7.06 -43.58
N LEU A 116 -7.47 7.77 -44.07
CA LEU A 116 -6.43 8.39 -43.26
C LEU A 116 -6.99 9.45 -42.30
N ARG A 117 -7.88 10.32 -42.77
CA ARG A 117 -8.59 11.31 -41.92
C ARG A 117 -9.39 10.63 -40.82
N ARG A 118 -10.09 9.53 -41.13
CA ARG A 118 -10.82 8.72 -40.13
C ARG A 118 -9.87 8.10 -39.12
N TYR A 119 -8.74 7.54 -39.57
CA TYR A 119 -7.73 6.97 -38.69
C TYR A 119 -7.23 8.01 -37.69
N LEU A 120 -6.75 9.17 -38.16
CA LEU A 120 -6.21 10.23 -37.31
C LEU A 120 -7.23 10.68 -36.26
N ARG A 121 -8.50 10.87 -36.66
CA ARG A 121 -9.58 11.20 -35.74
C ARG A 121 -9.79 10.13 -34.65
N GLU A 122 -9.89 8.86 -35.03
CA GLU A 122 -10.08 7.77 -34.05
C GLU A 122 -8.82 7.55 -33.20
N PHE A 123 -7.62 7.74 -33.75
CA PHE A 123 -6.35 7.67 -33.04
C PHE A 123 -6.29 8.72 -31.94
N THR A 124 -6.53 10.00 -32.25
CA THR A 124 -6.62 11.07 -31.24
C THR A 124 -7.68 10.77 -30.18
N ALA A 125 -8.84 10.23 -30.57
CA ALA A 125 -9.88 9.86 -29.62
C ALA A 125 -9.47 8.72 -28.68
N VAL A 126 -8.74 7.72 -29.18
CA VAL A 126 -8.20 6.63 -28.36
C VAL A 126 -7.14 7.18 -27.40
N VAL A 127 -6.17 7.97 -27.87
CA VAL A 127 -5.13 8.59 -27.00
C VAL A 127 -5.76 9.40 -25.87
N LYS A 128 -6.69 10.31 -26.19
CA LYS A 128 -7.43 11.09 -25.17
C LYS A 128 -8.21 10.22 -24.18
N SER A 129 -8.73 9.08 -24.64
CA SER A 129 -9.40 8.15 -23.74
C SER A 129 -8.44 7.41 -22.81
N VAL A 130 -7.19 7.16 -23.24
CA VAL A 130 -6.14 6.60 -22.37
C VAL A 130 -5.71 7.65 -21.36
N GLU A 131 -5.42 8.89 -21.79
CA GLU A 131 -5.07 10.02 -20.91
C GLU A 131 -6.08 10.17 -19.76
N LYS A 132 -7.38 10.15 -20.09
CA LYS A 132 -8.45 10.31 -19.10
C LYS A 132 -8.54 9.16 -18.08
N ASN A 133 -8.11 7.96 -18.44
CA ASN A 133 -8.24 6.76 -17.61
C ASN A 133 -6.95 6.37 -16.89
N GLU A 134 -5.82 6.97 -17.23
CA GLU A 134 -4.51 6.60 -16.68
C GLU A 134 -4.49 6.72 -15.15
N ALA A 135 -4.95 7.85 -14.61
CA ALA A 135 -5.04 8.10 -13.17
C ALA A 135 -5.78 6.97 -12.43
N ALA A 136 -6.96 6.60 -12.94
CA ALA A 136 -7.81 5.56 -12.35
C ALA A 136 -7.21 4.14 -12.45
N THR A 137 -6.32 3.89 -13.41
CA THR A 137 -5.74 2.56 -13.68
C THR A 137 -4.26 2.45 -13.25
N ARG A 138 -3.66 3.54 -12.74
CA ARG A 138 -2.23 3.67 -12.41
C ARG A 138 -1.70 2.65 -11.40
N TYR A 139 -2.54 2.15 -10.51
CA TYR A 139 -2.13 1.15 -9.51
C TYR A 139 -2.91 -0.16 -9.63
N GLY A 140 -3.76 -0.28 -10.65
CA GLY A 140 -4.40 -1.53 -11.00
C GLY A 140 -3.40 -2.44 -11.72
N LEU A 141 -3.33 -3.70 -11.28
CA LEU A 141 -2.65 -4.75 -12.04
C LEU A 141 -3.67 -5.38 -12.99
N SER A 142 -3.40 -5.36 -14.29
CA SER A 142 -4.27 -5.99 -15.30
C SER A 142 -3.44 -6.91 -16.18
N GLN A 143 -3.75 -8.20 -16.12
CA GLN A 143 -3.12 -9.23 -16.95
C GLN A 143 -4.13 -9.70 -18.00
N PHE A 144 -3.68 -9.79 -19.25
CA PHE A 144 -4.53 -10.19 -20.37
C PHE A 144 -3.97 -11.43 -21.05
N LEU A 145 -4.76 -12.49 -21.06
CA LEU A 145 -4.48 -13.72 -21.78
C LEU A 145 -5.46 -13.84 -22.96
N CYS A 146 -4.95 -14.21 -24.14
CA CYS A 146 -5.77 -14.52 -25.31
C CYS A 146 -5.66 -16.02 -25.57
N ASP A 147 -6.68 -16.79 -25.16
CA ASP A 147 -6.67 -18.26 -25.22
C ASP A 147 -8.09 -18.82 -25.18
N ASP A 148 -8.24 -20.12 -25.44
CA ASP A 148 -9.51 -20.85 -25.34
C ASP A 148 -9.74 -21.33 -23.90
N ILE A 149 -10.74 -20.76 -23.22
CA ILE A 149 -11.07 -21.04 -21.82
C ILE A 149 -11.28 -22.53 -21.51
N ARG A 150 -11.70 -23.32 -22.50
CA ARG A 150 -11.92 -24.77 -22.34
C ARG A 150 -10.62 -25.56 -22.21
N LEU A 151 -9.49 -24.98 -22.66
CA LEU A 151 -8.20 -25.68 -22.80
C LEU A 151 -7.06 -25.02 -22.03
N ILE A 152 -7.32 -23.98 -21.24
CA ILE A 152 -6.25 -23.24 -20.54
C ILE A 152 -5.63 -24.10 -19.43
N GLY A 153 -4.33 -24.41 -19.59
CA GLY A 153 -3.53 -25.12 -18.61
C GLY A 153 -3.12 -24.27 -17.39
N LYS A 154 -2.63 -24.96 -16.35
CA LYS A 154 -2.23 -24.34 -15.06
C LYS A 154 -1.06 -23.36 -15.19
N GLU A 155 -0.20 -23.54 -16.18
CA GLU A 155 0.95 -22.66 -16.46
C GLU A 155 0.52 -21.25 -16.84
N LYS A 156 -0.60 -21.11 -17.56
CA LYS A 156 -1.12 -19.82 -18.04
C LYS A 156 -2.16 -19.22 -17.09
N LEU A 157 -2.95 -20.06 -16.44
CA LEU A 157 -3.95 -19.66 -15.45
C LEU A 157 -3.83 -20.59 -14.24
N PRO A 158 -3.13 -20.21 -13.17
CA PRO A 158 -2.94 -21.06 -11.98
C PRO A 158 -4.25 -21.41 -11.26
N ASP A 159 -4.26 -22.54 -10.56
CA ASP A 159 -5.39 -22.98 -9.73
C ASP A 159 -5.56 -22.05 -8.52
N GLY A 160 -6.81 -21.77 -8.13
CA GLY A 160 -7.14 -21.00 -6.92
C GLY A 160 -6.60 -19.56 -6.93
N ILE A 161 -6.41 -18.96 -8.11
CA ILE A 161 -5.90 -17.59 -8.25
C ILE A 161 -6.98 -16.52 -8.08
N ALA A 162 -8.24 -16.81 -8.44
CA ALA A 162 -9.31 -15.82 -8.50
C ALA A 162 -10.19 -15.84 -7.24
N ASP A 163 -10.47 -14.67 -6.66
CA ASP A 163 -11.47 -14.49 -5.59
C ASP A 163 -12.90 -14.31 -6.13
N LEU A 164 -13.05 -14.01 -7.42
CA LEU A 164 -14.33 -13.82 -8.11
C LEU A 164 -14.10 -14.03 -9.62
N VAL A 165 -15.03 -14.73 -10.27
CA VAL A 165 -15.13 -14.77 -11.73
C VAL A 165 -16.38 -14.00 -12.15
N VAL A 166 -16.23 -13.04 -13.07
CA VAL A 166 -17.36 -12.33 -13.68
C VAL A 166 -17.22 -12.41 -15.19
N THR A 167 -18.25 -12.89 -15.88
CA THR A 167 -18.21 -13.02 -17.33
C THR A 167 -19.59 -12.90 -17.97
N SER A 168 -19.60 -12.52 -19.25
CA SER A 168 -20.76 -12.59 -20.14
C SER A 168 -20.34 -13.43 -21.35
N PRO A 169 -20.49 -14.78 -21.26
CA PRO A 169 -20.05 -15.68 -22.31
C PRO A 169 -20.88 -15.49 -23.58
N PRO A 170 -20.40 -15.94 -24.75
CA PRO A 170 -21.20 -15.96 -25.97
C PRO A 170 -22.52 -16.71 -25.77
N TYR A 171 -23.62 -16.12 -26.26
CA TYR A 171 -24.94 -16.75 -26.18
C TYR A 171 -25.09 -17.79 -27.30
N GLY A 172 -25.70 -18.92 -26.97
CA GLY A 172 -25.88 -20.02 -27.91
C GLY A 172 -26.65 -19.61 -29.16
N ASN A 173 -26.05 -19.84 -30.33
CA ASN A 173 -26.66 -19.60 -31.64
C ASN A 173 -27.05 -18.12 -31.90
N ALA A 174 -26.36 -17.16 -31.27
CA ALA A 174 -26.74 -15.74 -31.31
C ALA A 174 -25.94 -14.89 -32.32
N THR A 175 -24.61 -15.03 -32.35
CA THR A 175 -23.70 -14.13 -33.09
C THR A 175 -22.50 -14.93 -33.61
N ASP A 176 -22.05 -14.65 -34.85
CA ASP A 176 -20.79 -15.19 -35.40
C ASP A 176 -19.70 -14.11 -35.37
N TYR A 177 -18.97 -14.00 -34.26
CA TYR A 177 -17.96 -12.97 -34.04
C TYR A 177 -16.81 -13.05 -35.04
N HIS A 178 -16.35 -14.27 -35.37
CA HIS A 178 -15.26 -14.45 -36.35
C HIS A 178 -15.63 -13.87 -37.73
N LEU A 179 -16.91 -13.93 -38.10
CA LEU A 179 -17.40 -13.43 -39.38
C LEU A 179 -17.56 -11.91 -39.36
N TYR A 180 -18.21 -11.37 -38.33
CA TYR A 180 -18.46 -9.93 -38.22
C TYR A 180 -17.19 -9.11 -37.98
N HIS A 181 -16.18 -9.71 -37.35
CA HIS A 181 -14.88 -9.09 -37.13
C HIS A 181 -13.80 -9.58 -38.10
N ARG A 182 -14.15 -10.32 -39.16
CA ARG A 182 -13.21 -10.94 -40.10
C ARG A 182 -12.11 -9.99 -40.56
N PHE A 183 -12.48 -8.82 -41.09
CA PHE A 183 -11.49 -7.85 -41.57
C PHE A 183 -10.66 -7.24 -40.46
N ARG A 184 -11.26 -6.98 -39.28
CA ARG A 184 -10.49 -6.51 -38.12
C ARG A 184 -9.43 -7.53 -37.72
N LEU A 185 -9.79 -8.81 -37.64
CA LEU A 185 -8.88 -9.89 -37.30
C LEU A 185 -7.73 -9.97 -38.30
N LEU A 186 -8.03 -9.95 -39.61
CA LEU A 186 -7.01 -9.95 -40.66
C LEU A 186 -6.03 -8.77 -40.52
N TRP A 187 -6.52 -7.53 -40.39
CA TRP A 187 -5.67 -6.34 -40.24
C TRP A 187 -4.87 -6.30 -38.93
N LEU A 188 -5.35 -7.01 -37.90
CA LEU A 188 -4.63 -7.21 -36.64
C LEU A 188 -3.65 -8.39 -36.67
N GLY A 189 -3.59 -9.15 -37.77
CA GLY A 189 -2.68 -10.29 -37.94
C GLY A 189 -3.21 -11.63 -37.40
N PHE A 190 -4.51 -11.75 -37.15
CA PHE A 190 -5.16 -12.98 -36.69
C PHE A 190 -5.85 -13.74 -37.83
N ASP A 191 -5.98 -15.06 -37.67
CA ASP A 191 -6.73 -15.91 -38.59
C ASP A 191 -8.22 -16.03 -38.16
N PRO A 192 -9.16 -15.42 -38.90
CA PRO A 192 -10.58 -15.53 -38.59
C PRO A 192 -11.16 -16.93 -38.82
N ILE A 193 -10.55 -17.77 -39.67
CA ILE A 193 -11.02 -19.13 -39.92
C ILE A 193 -10.70 -20.01 -38.70
N ALA A 194 -9.46 -19.95 -38.21
CA ALA A 194 -9.05 -20.64 -36.99
C ALA A 194 -9.96 -20.28 -35.80
N LEU A 195 -10.31 -18.99 -35.65
CA LEU A 195 -11.23 -18.55 -34.59
C LEU A 195 -12.64 -19.15 -34.75
N GLY A 196 -13.17 -19.22 -35.97
CA GLY A 196 -14.49 -19.80 -36.23
C GLY A 196 -14.61 -21.28 -35.85
N HIS A 197 -13.51 -22.04 -35.85
CA HIS A 197 -13.51 -23.45 -35.42
C HIS A 197 -13.64 -23.63 -33.91
N VAL A 198 -13.09 -22.69 -33.14
CA VAL A 198 -13.07 -22.75 -31.66
C VAL A 198 -14.13 -21.86 -31.03
N GLU A 199 -14.89 -21.08 -31.78
CA GLU A 199 -15.93 -20.19 -31.26
C GLU A 199 -17.05 -20.96 -30.53
N ILE A 200 -17.34 -20.56 -29.29
CA ILE A 200 -18.44 -21.09 -28.50
C ILE A 200 -19.75 -20.45 -28.99
N GLY A 201 -20.76 -21.28 -29.26
CA GLY A 201 -22.10 -20.80 -29.62
C GLY A 201 -22.27 -20.25 -31.05
N SER A 202 -21.31 -20.49 -31.96
CA SER A 202 -21.41 -20.04 -33.37
C SER A 202 -22.65 -20.60 -34.07
N HIS A 203 -23.38 -19.71 -34.74
CA HIS A 203 -24.57 -20.04 -35.51
C HIS A 203 -24.23 -20.83 -36.77
N LEU A 204 -23.21 -20.41 -37.51
CA LEU A 204 -22.77 -21.10 -38.72
C LEU A 204 -22.24 -22.51 -38.44
N LYS A 205 -21.53 -22.68 -37.32
CA LYS A 205 -21.08 -23.99 -36.85
C LYS A 205 -22.28 -24.91 -36.61
N HIS A 206 -23.29 -24.43 -35.89
CA HIS A 206 -24.52 -25.18 -35.67
C HIS A 206 -25.22 -25.56 -36.99
N GLN A 207 -25.40 -24.61 -37.92
CA GLN A 207 -26.03 -24.91 -39.22
C GLN A 207 -25.27 -25.95 -40.05
N ARG A 208 -23.93 -25.93 -39.99
CA ARG A 208 -23.08 -26.87 -40.74
C ARG A 208 -23.03 -28.25 -40.10
N GLU A 209 -22.97 -28.31 -38.78
CA GLU A 209 -22.69 -29.54 -38.02
C GLU A 209 -23.96 -30.16 -37.40
N SER A 210 -25.11 -29.50 -37.50
CA SER A 210 -26.35 -29.85 -36.79
C SER A 210 -26.15 -30.00 -35.27
N SER A 211 -25.18 -29.29 -34.70
CA SER A 211 -24.83 -29.37 -33.28
C SER A 211 -25.85 -28.65 -32.40
N GLY A 212 -26.71 -29.39 -31.71
CA GLY A 212 -27.80 -28.83 -30.90
C GLY A 212 -27.35 -28.09 -29.64
N PHE A 213 -28.32 -27.66 -28.84
CA PHE A 213 -28.13 -26.96 -27.56
C PHE A 213 -27.15 -27.68 -26.60
N GLU A 214 -27.15 -29.02 -26.58
CA GLU A 214 -26.21 -29.80 -25.76
C GLU A 214 -24.74 -29.59 -26.13
N SER A 215 -24.41 -29.32 -27.40
CA SER A 215 -23.04 -29.00 -27.79
C SER A 215 -22.58 -27.66 -27.20
N TYR A 216 -23.50 -26.69 -27.10
CA TYR A 216 -23.22 -25.42 -26.44
C TYR A 216 -23.05 -25.61 -24.93
N LEU A 217 -23.91 -26.42 -24.30
CA LEU A 217 -23.77 -26.74 -22.88
C LEU A 217 -22.43 -27.44 -22.59
N ALA A 218 -21.99 -28.39 -23.42
CA ALA A 218 -20.69 -29.05 -23.25
C ALA A 218 -19.51 -28.05 -23.30
N ASP A 219 -19.56 -27.07 -24.21
CA ASP A 219 -18.55 -25.99 -24.27
C ASP A 219 -18.57 -25.13 -22.99
N MET A 220 -19.76 -24.83 -22.48
CA MET A 220 -19.95 -24.06 -21.26
C MET A 220 -19.52 -24.83 -20.01
N GLU A 221 -19.76 -26.14 -19.94
CA GLU A 221 -19.31 -27.02 -18.85
C GLU A 221 -17.78 -27.11 -18.83
N ALA A 222 -17.13 -27.23 -19.98
CA ALA A 222 -15.68 -27.20 -20.08
C ALA A 222 -15.11 -25.84 -19.63
N ALA A 223 -15.77 -24.74 -19.99
CA ALA A 223 -15.40 -23.41 -19.50
C ALA A 223 -15.59 -23.29 -17.97
N LEU A 224 -16.71 -23.80 -17.43
CA LEU A 224 -16.98 -23.83 -15.99
C LEU A 224 -15.98 -24.69 -15.23
N ALA A 225 -15.49 -25.79 -15.79
CA ALA A 225 -14.44 -26.60 -15.17
C ALA A 225 -13.14 -25.79 -15.00
N THR A 226 -12.74 -25.00 -16.01
CA THR A 226 -11.60 -24.08 -15.89
C THR A 226 -11.87 -22.97 -14.88
N MET A 227 -13.08 -22.39 -14.85
CA MET A 227 -13.47 -21.39 -13.87
C MET A 227 -13.43 -21.96 -12.45
N HIS A 228 -13.95 -23.17 -12.22
CA HIS A 228 -13.89 -23.89 -10.95
C HIS A 228 -12.45 -24.04 -10.48
N ARG A 229 -11.56 -24.49 -11.37
CA ARG A 229 -10.14 -24.66 -11.08
C ARG A 229 -9.47 -23.34 -10.68
N ALA A 230 -9.72 -22.28 -11.44
CA ALA A 230 -9.12 -20.96 -11.21
C ALA A 230 -9.69 -20.24 -9.98
N LEU A 231 -10.95 -20.46 -9.66
CA LEU A 231 -11.66 -19.82 -8.55
C LEU A 231 -11.25 -20.47 -7.22
N LYS A 232 -10.96 -19.66 -6.21
CA LYS A 232 -10.72 -20.09 -4.82
C LYS A 232 -11.95 -20.85 -4.24
N PRO A 233 -11.80 -21.96 -3.51
CA PRO A 233 -12.94 -22.59 -2.85
C PRO A 233 -13.78 -21.60 -2.01
N GLY A 234 -15.09 -21.85 -1.94
CA GLY A 234 -16.06 -20.96 -1.30
C GLY A 234 -16.28 -19.60 -1.97
N ARG A 235 -15.57 -19.27 -3.05
CA ARG A 235 -15.76 -18.03 -3.83
C ARG A 235 -16.75 -18.22 -4.98
N TYR A 236 -17.10 -17.10 -5.62
CA TYR A 236 -18.24 -17.01 -6.52
C TYR A 236 -17.83 -16.83 -7.99
N ALA A 237 -18.64 -17.39 -8.88
CA ALA A 237 -18.67 -17.09 -10.30
C ALA A 237 -20.04 -16.50 -10.65
N ALA A 238 -20.04 -15.38 -11.36
CA ALA A 238 -21.24 -14.71 -11.86
C ALA A 238 -21.21 -14.68 -13.39
N LEU A 239 -22.19 -15.32 -14.02
CA LEU A 239 -22.29 -15.43 -15.48
C LEU A 239 -23.55 -14.72 -15.96
N VAL A 240 -23.39 -13.75 -16.86
CA VAL A 240 -24.51 -13.07 -17.54
C VAL A 240 -24.83 -13.82 -18.83
N ILE A 241 -25.96 -14.52 -18.87
CA ILE A 241 -26.35 -15.44 -19.94
C ILE A 241 -27.75 -15.08 -20.45
N GLY A 242 -27.93 -15.05 -21.77
CA GLY A 242 -29.23 -14.88 -22.41
C GLY A 242 -29.82 -16.19 -22.92
N ASP A 243 -31.13 -16.19 -23.16
CA ASP A 243 -31.84 -17.29 -23.80
C ASP A 243 -31.23 -17.64 -25.16
N SER A 244 -31.23 -18.94 -25.47
CA SER A 244 -30.74 -19.47 -26.74
C SER A 244 -31.87 -20.05 -27.56
N VAL A 245 -31.86 -19.85 -28.89
CA VAL A 245 -32.89 -20.39 -29.79
C VAL A 245 -32.27 -21.39 -30.75
N TYR A 246 -32.67 -22.66 -30.65
CA TYR A 246 -32.26 -23.76 -31.52
C TYR A 246 -33.50 -24.40 -32.13
N ASP A 247 -33.52 -24.61 -33.45
CA ASP A 247 -34.68 -25.19 -34.16
C ASP A 247 -36.04 -24.56 -33.82
N ARG A 248 -36.07 -23.22 -33.67
CA ARG A 248 -37.25 -22.41 -33.25
C ARG A 248 -37.76 -22.71 -31.84
N LYS A 249 -37.04 -23.49 -31.03
CA LYS A 249 -37.29 -23.70 -29.61
C LYS A 249 -36.34 -22.85 -28.78
N THR A 250 -36.89 -22.19 -27.76
CA THR A 250 -36.11 -21.44 -26.77
C THR A 250 -35.61 -22.38 -25.68
N TYR A 251 -34.36 -22.20 -25.28
CA TYR A 251 -33.70 -22.89 -24.19
C TYR A 251 -33.16 -21.87 -23.21
N ASP A 252 -33.26 -22.19 -21.91
CA ASP A 252 -32.69 -21.42 -20.81
C ASP A 252 -31.35 -22.05 -20.41
N PRO A 253 -30.21 -21.47 -20.81
CA PRO A 253 -28.92 -22.02 -20.43
C PRO A 253 -28.53 -21.70 -18.99
N ALA A 254 -29.11 -20.68 -18.37
CA ALA A 254 -28.82 -20.36 -16.98
C ALA A 254 -29.40 -21.45 -16.06
N GLU A 255 -30.65 -21.84 -16.29
CA GLU A 255 -31.29 -22.95 -15.56
C GLU A 255 -30.58 -24.28 -15.83
N ALA A 256 -30.27 -24.60 -17.08
CA ALA A 256 -29.58 -25.84 -17.42
C ALA A 256 -28.20 -25.96 -16.75
N LEU A 257 -27.43 -24.85 -16.66
CA LEU A 257 -26.15 -24.83 -15.95
C LEU A 257 -26.33 -24.83 -14.42
N TYR A 258 -27.41 -24.24 -13.91
CA TYR A 258 -27.78 -24.28 -12.49
C TYR A 258 -27.99 -25.72 -12.03
N GLU A 259 -28.77 -26.51 -12.78
CA GLU A 259 -29.04 -27.92 -12.48
C GLU A 259 -27.77 -28.79 -12.52
N ARG A 260 -26.83 -28.48 -13.42
CA ARG A 260 -25.58 -29.25 -13.58
C ARG A 260 -24.44 -28.81 -12.65
N ALA A 261 -24.57 -27.66 -11.98
CA ALA A 261 -23.53 -27.04 -11.18
C ALA A 261 -22.90 -27.99 -10.14
N ASP A 262 -23.72 -28.83 -9.49
CA ASP A 262 -23.28 -29.75 -8.43
C ASP A 262 -22.20 -30.73 -8.92
N SER A 263 -22.44 -31.32 -10.10
CA SER A 263 -21.53 -32.25 -10.77
C SER A 263 -20.19 -31.61 -11.20
N LEU A 264 -20.19 -30.28 -11.38
CA LEU A 264 -19.01 -29.49 -11.75
C LEU A 264 -18.25 -28.96 -10.52
N GLY A 265 -18.66 -29.34 -9.30
CA GLY A 265 -18.02 -28.91 -8.06
C GLY A 265 -18.51 -27.55 -7.53
N PHE A 266 -19.63 -27.05 -8.04
CA PHE A 266 -20.27 -25.82 -7.57
C PHE A 266 -21.50 -26.09 -6.70
N GLU A 267 -21.80 -25.17 -5.79
CA GLU A 267 -23.10 -24.95 -5.20
C GLU A 267 -23.84 -23.90 -6.05
N ALA A 268 -25.03 -24.22 -6.52
CA ALA A 268 -25.85 -23.30 -7.30
C ALA A 268 -26.58 -22.33 -6.36
N CYS A 269 -26.17 -21.06 -6.33
CA CYS A 269 -26.70 -20.12 -5.34
C CYS A 269 -28.04 -19.52 -5.76
N THR A 270 -28.09 -18.88 -6.94
CA THR A 270 -29.30 -18.22 -7.44
C THR A 270 -29.17 -17.83 -8.91
N ILE A 271 -30.30 -17.52 -9.54
CA ILE A 271 -30.40 -16.87 -10.85
C ILE A 271 -31.12 -15.54 -10.65
N VAL A 272 -30.51 -14.44 -11.11
CA VAL A 272 -31.10 -13.09 -11.04
C VAL A 272 -31.51 -12.64 -12.43
N ASP A 273 -32.79 -12.38 -12.63
CA ASP A 273 -33.33 -11.88 -13.90
C ASP A 273 -33.07 -10.39 -14.09
N ARG A 274 -32.71 -9.99 -15.31
CA ARG A 274 -32.46 -8.61 -15.69
C ARG A 274 -33.09 -8.28 -17.03
N ALA A 275 -33.93 -7.25 -17.08
CA ALA A 275 -34.46 -6.74 -18.33
C ALA A 275 -33.39 -5.99 -19.16
N ILE A 276 -33.30 -6.27 -20.47
CA ILE A 276 -32.41 -5.54 -21.38
C ILE A 276 -33.10 -4.25 -21.86
N HIS A 277 -32.47 -3.10 -21.55
CA HIS A 277 -32.94 -1.79 -21.97
C HIS A 277 -33.10 -1.71 -23.50
N SER A 278 -34.21 -1.15 -23.98
CA SER A 278 -34.63 -1.15 -25.40
C SER A 278 -33.57 -0.61 -26.37
N VAL A 279 -32.77 0.35 -25.93
CA VAL A 279 -31.73 1.04 -26.71
C VAL A 279 -30.41 0.26 -26.82
N LYS A 280 -30.17 -0.76 -25.99
CA LYS A 280 -28.92 -1.54 -25.95
C LYS A 280 -28.98 -2.89 -26.67
N ARG A 281 -30.01 -3.11 -27.50
CA ARG A 281 -30.27 -4.39 -28.17
C ARG A 281 -29.49 -4.50 -29.49
N SER A 282 -28.73 -5.57 -29.68
CA SER A 282 -27.77 -5.75 -30.78
C SER A 282 -28.37 -6.02 -32.17
N PHE A 283 -29.68 -6.31 -32.26
CA PHE A 283 -30.36 -6.66 -33.51
C PHE A 283 -31.66 -5.86 -33.75
N SER A 284 -31.83 -5.38 -34.98
CA SER A 284 -32.99 -4.56 -35.40
C SER A 284 -34.25 -5.38 -35.71
N HIS A 285 -34.15 -6.66 -36.07
CA HIS A 285 -35.30 -7.51 -36.42
C HIS A 285 -35.98 -8.16 -35.21
N ALA A 286 -37.32 -8.23 -35.23
CA ALA A 286 -38.17 -8.57 -34.07
C ALA A 286 -38.06 -10.03 -33.56
N GLY A 287 -37.65 -10.99 -34.39
CA GLY A 287 -37.70 -12.43 -34.05
C GLY A 287 -36.48 -13.00 -33.30
N ARG A 288 -35.45 -12.19 -32.99
CA ARG A 288 -34.20 -12.61 -32.32
C ARG A 288 -33.79 -11.67 -31.19
N ARG A 289 -34.74 -10.94 -30.60
CA ARG A 289 -34.48 -9.98 -29.52
C ARG A 289 -34.55 -10.70 -28.17
N ALA A 290 -33.41 -10.90 -27.51
CA ALA A 290 -33.42 -11.17 -26.08
C ALA A 290 -34.01 -9.95 -25.34
N THR A 291 -35.05 -10.17 -24.54
CA THR A 291 -35.71 -9.13 -23.74
C THR A 291 -35.25 -9.14 -22.28
N SER A 292 -34.67 -10.25 -21.85
CA SER A 292 -34.11 -10.53 -20.53
C SER A 292 -32.74 -11.20 -20.68
N GLU A 293 -31.89 -11.00 -19.68
CA GLU A 293 -30.67 -11.77 -19.41
C GLU A 293 -30.74 -12.29 -17.98
N HIS A 294 -30.11 -13.43 -17.74
CA HIS A 294 -30.03 -14.08 -16.45
C HIS A 294 -28.61 -13.93 -15.90
N ILE A 295 -28.48 -13.66 -14.60
CA ILE A 295 -27.21 -13.68 -13.89
C ILE A 295 -27.18 -14.95 -13.04
N LEU A 296 -26.49 -15.98 -13.53
CA LEU A 296 -26.27 -17.22 -12.80
C LEU A 296 -25.14 -17.02 -11.79
N ILE A 297 -25.42 -17.26 -10.51
CA ILE A 297 -24.45 -17.18 -9.41
C ILE A 297 -24.15 -18.59 -8.90
N LEU A 298 -22.89 -19.00 -9.04
CA LEU A 298 -22.36 -20.27 -8.57
C LEU A 298 -21.29 -20.02 -7.49
N ARG A 299 -21.20 -20.89 -6.49
CA ARG A 299 -20.14 -20.88 -5.48
C ARG A 299 -19.32 -22.15 -5.55
N ARG A 300 -17.99 -22.07 -5.63
CA ARG A 300 -17.15 -23.28 -5.59
C ARG A 300 -17.31 -23.97 -4.24
N LYS A 301 -17.57 -25.28 -4.21
CA LYS A 301 -17.71 -26.03 -2.94
C LYS A 301 -16.44 -25.93 -2.10
N VAL A 302 -16.60 -25.82 -0.78
CA VAL A 302 -15.50 -25.83 0.20
C VAL A 302 -15.25 -27.27 0.64
N ALA A 303 -14.02 -27.75 0.50
CA ALA A 303 -13.56 -28.98 1.14
C ALA A 303 -12.59 -28.63 2.29
N PRO A 304 -12.47 -29.45 3.34
CA PRO A 304 -11.40 -29.29 4.32
C PRO A 304 -10.04 -29.33 3.59
N THR A 305 -9.20 -28.31 3.80
CA THR A 305 -7.87 -28.23 3.15
C THR A 305 -6.77 -28.07 4.18
N PHE A 306 -5.53 -28.32 3.77
CA PHE A 306 -4.35 -27.91 4.52
C PHE A 306 -3.77 -26.62 3.96
N ILE A 307 -3.28 -25.77 4.86
CA ILE A 307 -2.47 -24.60 4.54
C ILE A 307 -1.03 -24.88 4.95
N GLN A 308 -0.10 -24.62 4.02
CA GLN A 308 1.33 -24.65 4.27
C GLN A 308 1.86 -23.21 4.35
N ILE A 309 2.57 -22.89 5.43
CA ILE A 309 3.07 -21.54 5.72
C ILE A 309 4.59 -21.61 5.80
N SER A 310 5.27 -20.93 4.88
CA SER A 310 6.73 -20.97 4.79
C SER A 310 7.41 -19.92 5.67
N PRO A 311 8.58 -20.23 6.24
CA PRO A 311 9.30 -19.33 7.12
C PRO A 311 9.84 -18.12 6.34
N ALA A 312 10.20 -17.06 7.07
CA ALA A 312 10.96 -15.96 6.51
C ALA A 312 12.33 -16.43 5.96
N PRO A 313 12.87 -15.78 4.91
CA PRO A 313 14.13 -16.17 4.25
C PRO A 313 15.40 -15.88 5.08
N TYR A 314 15.25 -15.36 6.29
CA TYR A 314 16.31 -14.93 7.18
C TYR A 314 16.22 -15.66 8.52
N LYS A 315 17.36 -15.74 9.23
CA LYS A 315 17.40 -16.36 10.56
C LYS A 315 16.54 -15.57 11.56
N LEU A 316 15.54 -16.24 12.13
CA LEU A 316 14.70 -15.69 13.20
C LEU A 316 15.48 -15.64 14.52
N TRP A 317 15.26 -14.60 15.29
CA TRP A 317 15.68 -14.57 16.69
C TRP A 317 14.75 -15.48 17.52
N PRO A 318 15.18 -15.96 18.70
CA PRO A 318 14.37 -16.91 19.49
C PRO A 318 12.93 -16.44 19.74
N TYR A 319 12.74 -15.18 20.12
CA TYR A 319 11.38 -14.63 20.34
C TYR A 319 10.59 -14.47 19.04
N GLU A 320 11.24 -14.19 17.90
CA GLU A 320 10.56 -14.08 16.60
C GLU A 320 10.06 -15.46 16.13
N ALA A 321 10.84 -16.50 16.44
CA ALA A 321 10.47 -17.89 16.18
C ALA A 321 9.24 -18.30 17.01
N GLU A 322 9.17 -17.87 18.28
CA GLU A 322 7.98 -18.04 19.12
C GLU A 322 6.77 -17.27 18.57
N LEU A 323 6.95 -15.98 18.24
CA LEU A 323 5.89 -15.15 17.68
C LEU A 323 5.35 -15.71 16.36
N ARG A 324 6.21 -16.25 15.49
CA ARG A 324 5.78 -16.92 14.24
C ARG A 324 4.80 -18.06 14.52
N LEU A 325 5.09 -18.91 15.50
CA LEU A 325 4.20 -20.03 15.87
C LEU A 325 2.88 -19.51 16.44
N ARG A 326 2.95 -18.49 17.31
CA ARG A 326 1.76 -17.90 17.92
C ARG A 326 0.83 -17.21 16.92
N GLU A 327 1.38 -16.58 15.88
CA GLU A 327 0.59 -15.98 14.77
C GLU A 327 -0.26 -17.01 14.03
N VAL A 328 0.10 -18.30 14.11
CA VAL A 328 -0.65 -19.39 13.48
C VAL A 328 -1.39 -20.28 14.48
N GLY A 329 -1.46 -19.86 15.75
CA GLY A 329 -2.16 -20.58 16.83
C GLY A 329 -1.37 -21.74 17.45
N LEU A 330 -0.09 -21.87 17.14
CA LEU A 330 0.81 -22.89 17.70
C LEU A 330 1.67 -22.32 18.84
N LYS A 331 2.24 -23.23 19.64
CA LYS A 331 3.20 -22.94 20.72
C LYS A 331 4.58 -23.51 20.39
N LEU A 332 5.59 -23.03 21.11
CA LEU A 332 6.93 -23.58 21.03
C LEU A 332 6.91 -25.09 21.35
N GLY A 333 7.48 -25.91 20.46
CA GLY A 333 7.47 -27.37 20.57
C GLY A 333 6.41 -28.07 19.73
N ASP A 334 5.34 -27.36 19.30
CA ASP A 334 4.32 -27.92 18.40
C ASP A 334 4.86 -28.13 16.97
N ALA A 335 5.81 -27.28 16.55
CA ALA A 335 6.47 -27.33 15.25
C ALA A 335 7.84 -26.65 15.28
N ASP A 336 8.70 -26.97 14.31
CA ASP A 336 9.95 -26.24 14.09
C ASP A 336 9.67 -24.90 13.37
N PRO A 337 9.92 -23.75 14.01
CA PRO A 337 9.67 -22.43 13.44
C PRO A 337 10.62 -22.07 12.28
N SER A 338 11.64 -22.88 12.00
CA SER A 338 12.52 -22.73 10.84
C SER A 338 12.04 -23.50 9.59
N LEU A 339 10.99 -24.32 9.72
CA LEU A 339 10.44 -25.14 8.65
C LEU A 339 9.04 -24.66 8.22
N ASP A 340 8.54 -25.25 7.14
CA ASP A 340 7.17 -25.08 6.69
C ASP A 340 6.20 -25.64 7.73
N ILE A 341 5.19 -24.85 8.10
CA ILE A 341 4.12 -25.25 9.03
C ILE A 341 2.91 -25.69 8.22
N ARG A 342 2.38 -26.90 8.46
CA ARG A 342 1.17 -27.42 7.81
C ARG A 342 0.02 -27.49 8.82
N LEU A 343 -1.09 -26.81 8.54
CA LEU A 343 -2.25 -26.73 9.44
C LEU A 343 -3.54 -27.13 8.71
N PRO A 344 -4.46 -27.87 9.36
CA PRO A 344 -5.83 -28.01 8.87
C PRO A 344 -6.53 -26.66 9.02
N SER A 345 -7.14 -26.13 7.96
CA SER A 345 -7.74 -24.80 8.00
C SER A 345 -8.86 -24.65 6.98
N LEU A 346 -9.81 -23.76 7.29
CA LEU A 346 -10.75 -23.26 6.31
C LEU A 346 -10.03 -22.26 5.41
N GLU A 347 -10.49 -22.13 4.17
CA GLU A 347 -9.88 -21.16 3.26
C GLU A 347 -10.01 -19.70 3.74
N GLU A 348 -11.05 -19.41 4.51
CA GLU A 348 -11.29 -18.10 5.11
C GLU A 348 -10.14 -17.69 6.05
N ASP A 349 -9.51 -18.66 6.71
CA ASP A 349 -8.36 -18.45 7.60
C ASP A 349 -7.10 -18.02 6.84
N ARG A 350 -7.03 -18.27 5.52
CA ARG A 350 -5.84 -17.89 4.73
C ARG A 350 -5.54 -16.40 4.82
N ARG A 351 -6.59 -15.55 4.89
CA ARG A 351 -6.41 -14.09 5.04
C ARG A 351 -5.76 -13.72 6.37
N ILE A 352 -5.98 -14.52 7.42
CA ILE A 352 -5.34 -14.35 8.72
C ILE A 352 -3.85 -14.65 8.58
N TYR A 353 -3.48 -15.79 8.01
CA TYR A 353 -2.08 -16.19 7.86
C TYR A 353 -1.30 -15.30 6.88
N LYS A 354 -1.96 -14.70 5.88
CA LYS A 354 -1.33 -13.69 5.03
C LYS A 354 -0.85 -12.45 5.82
N ARG A 355 -1.34 -12.20 7.03
CA ARG A 355 -0.88 -11.08 7.87
C ARG A 355 0.39 -11.37 8.66
N ALA A 356 0.83 -12.63 8.70
CA ALA A 356 1.95 -13.07 9.54
C ALA A 356 3.23 -12.26 9.26
N ALA A 357 3.89 -11.80 10.33
CA ALA A 357 5.06 -10.93 10.28
C ALA A 357 6.36 -11.72 10.05
N PHE A 358 6.42 -12.97 10.48
CA PHE A 358 7.65 -13.80 10.40
C PHE A 358 7.52 -15.01 9.48
N SER A 359 6.55 -14.97 8.55
CA SER A 359 6.37 -15.98 7.50
C SER A 359 6.44 -15.34 6.12
N HIS A 360 6.98 -16.04 5.13
CA HIS A 360 7.21 -15.49 3.80
C HIS A 360 6.05 -15.75 2.83
N SER A 361 5.44 -16.92 2.89
CA SER A 361 4.38 -17.29 1.96
C SER A 361 3.39 -18.27 2.58
N VAL A 362 2.22 -18.36 1.94
CA VAL A 362 1.11 -19.23 2.30
C VAL A 362 0.67 -19.96 1.04
N ARG A 363 0.55 -21.29 1.12
CA ARG A 363 0.11 -22.17 0.04
C ARG A 363 -1.10 -22.96 0.52
N LEU A 364 -2.18 -22.93 -0.27
CA LEU A 364 -3.27 -23.89 -0.13
C LEU A 364 -2.87 -25.21 -0.78
N GLU A 365 -3.25 -26.33 -0.19
CA GLU A 365 -3.06 -27.64 -0.81
C GLU A 365 -3.67 -27.68 -2.23
N GLY A 366 -2.84 -27.99 -3.23
CA GLY A 366 -3.22 -27.96 -4.65
C GLY A 366 -3.34 -26.55 -5.29
N GLY A 367 -3.14 -25.48 -4.51
CA GLY A 367 -3.20 -24.09 -4.98
C GLY A 367 -1.83 -23.45 -5.23
N SER A 368 -1.86 -22.20 -5.71
CA SER A 368 -0.65 -21.39 -5.91
C SER A 368 -0.04 -20.91 -4.59
N VAL A 369 1.27 -20.66 -4.61
CA VAL A 369 1.97 -20.03 -3.49
C VAL A 369 1.69 -18.54 -3.53
N GLU A 370 1.19 -17.97 -2.44
CA GLU A 370 1.02 -16.53 -2.29
C GLU A 370 1.99 -15.99 -1.24
N PRO A 371 2.59 -14.81 -1.45
CA PRO A 371 3.43 -14.20 -0.43
C PRO A 371 2.56 -13.66 0.72
N THR A 372 3.11 -13.62 1.93
CA THR A 372 2.48 -12.89 3.03
C THR A 372 2.52 -11.39 2.75
N TRP A 373 1.63 -10.64 3.39
CA TRP A 373 1.60 -9.19 3.31
C TRP A 373 2.93 -8.58 3.78
N GLN A 374 3.58 -9.17 4.79
CA GLN A 374 4.91 -8.74 5.20
C GLN A 374 5.95 -8.92 4.09
N ALA A 375 5.95 -10.06 3.41
CA ALA A 375 6.86 -10.31 2.30
C ALA A 375 6.64 -9.33 1.14
N VAL A 376 5.39 -8.99 0.83
CA VAL A 376 5.04 -8.02 -0.21
C VAL A 376 5.48 -6.59 0.17
N LEU A 377 5.27 -6.18 1.43
CA LEU A 377 5.71 -4.85 1.91
C LEU A 377 7.23 -4.67 1.79
N GLU A 378 8.00 -5.69 2.13
CA GLU A 378 9.47 -5.65 2.07
C GLU A 378 9.98 -5.76 0.63
N ASN A 379 9.49 -6.73 -0.14
CA ASN A 379 10.09 -7.12 -1.42
C ASN A 379 9.34 -6.60 -2.65
N GLY A 380 8.14 -6.04 -2.49
CA GLY A 380 7.27 -5.67 -3.61
C GLY A 380 6.71 -6.91 -4.31
N GLU A 381 6.54 -6.83 -5.63
CA GLU A 381 6.10 -7.96 -6.47
C GLU A 381 7.22 -8.96 -6.80
N ALA A 382 8.46 -8.66 -6.42
CA ALA A 382 9.59 -9.55 -6.67
C ALA A 382 9.45 -10.84 -5.83
N TRP A 383 9.25 -11.98 -6.50
CA TRP A 383 9.23 -13.29 -5.85
C TRP A 383 10.57 -13.68 -5.21
N ARG A 384 11.66 -12.99 -5.58
CA ARG A 384 12.99 -13.23 -5.01
C ARG A 384 13.09 -12.55 -3.65
N SER A 385 13.05 -13.38 -2.61
CA SER A 385 13.24 -12.96 -1.23
C SER A 385 14.64 -12.37 -1.03
N THR A 386 14.72 -11.16 -0.50
CA THR A 386 15.99 -10.65 0.04
C THR A 386 16.32 -11.38 1.34
N THR A 387 17.60 -11.71 1.56
CA THR A 387 18.06 -12.40 2.78
C THR A 387 18.16 -11.46 3.99
N ARG A 388 17.78 -10.18 3.83
CA ARG A 388 17.92 -9.14 4.85
C ARG A 388 16.58 -8.48 5.13
N LYS A 389 16.23 -8.36 6.41
CA LYS A 389 15.06 -7.59 6.87
C LYS A 389 15.20 -6.12 6.47
N ASP A 390 14.18 -5.55 5.81
CA ASP A 390 14.07 -4.10 5.65
C ASP A 390 13.18 -3.54 6.77
N PRO A 391 13.70 -2.83 7.78
CA PRO A 391 12.86 -2.18 8.80
C PRO A 391 12.32 -0.81 8.32
N LYS A 392 12.59 -0.41 7.07
CA LYS A 392 12.23 0.90 6.50
C LYS A 392 11.16 0.81 5.42
N TYR A 393 10.51 -0.35 5.24
CA TYR A 393 9.45 -0.50 4.23
C TYR A 393 8.34 0.54 4.39
N VAL A 394 7.66 0.84 3.27
CA VAL A 394 6.66 1.92 3.19
C VAL A 394 7.28 3.22 3.72
N THR A 395 6.73 3.83 4.78
CA THR A 395 7.14 5.12 5.32
C THR A 395 7.87 5.01 6.67
N HIS A 396 8.24 3.80 7.12
CA HIS A 396 9.01 3.64 8.38
C HIS A 396 10.38 4.34 8.35
N GLY A 397 10.95 4.50 7.16
CA GLY A 397 12.22 5.16 6.89
C GLY A 397 12.17 6.69 6.78
N ILE A 398 11.01 7.34 6.87
CA ILE A 398 10.83 8.77 6.57
C ILE A 398 11.66 9.71 7.45
N HIS A 399 11.94 9.31 8.69
CA HIS A 399 12.75 10.09 9.62
C HIS A 399 13.53 9.18 10.57
N SER A 400 14.75 9.60 10.94
CA SER A 400 15.66 8.88 11.84
C SER A 400 15.33 9.06 13.33
N TYR A 401 14.03 9.16 13.66
CA TYR A 401 13.54 9.32 15.03
C TYR A 401 14.03 8.19 15.94
N LYS A 402 14.47 8.55 17.16
CA LYS A 402 15.16 7.66 18.11
C LYS A 402 14.21 7.10 19.16
N GLY A 403 14.55 5.94 19.71
CA GLY A 403 13.78 5.30 20.79
C GLY A 403 12.48 4.65 20.34
N LYS A 404 12.47 3.98 19.19
CA LYS A 404 11.33 3.21 18.65
C LYS A 404 11.65 1.71 18.64
N PHE A 405 10.66 0.86 18.84
CA PHE A 405 10.79 -0.56 18.47
C PHE A 405 10.61 -0.74 16.95
N TYR A 406 11.04 -1.90 16.45
CA TYR A 406 11.03 -2.20 15.03
C TYR A 406 9.65 -2.68 14.54
N PRO A 407 9.29 -2.43 13.27
CA PRO A 407 7.92 -2.63 12.78
C PRO A 407 7.34 -4.04 12.92
N GLN A 408 8.11 -5.08 12.58
CA GLN A 408 7.62 -6.46 12.55
C GLN A 408 7.21 -6.96 13.94
N LEU A 409 7.83 -6.46 15.02
CA LEU A 409 7.36 -6.73 16.38
C LEU A 409 5.96 -6.16 16.60
N ALA A 410 5.72 -4.89 16.28
CA ALA A 410 4.39 -4.28 16.39
C ALA A 410 3.34 -5.09 15.64
N LYS A 411 3.65 -5.46 14.39
CA LYS A 411 2.78 -6.28 13.55
C LYS A 411 2.43 -7.61 14.19
N SER A 412 3.42 -8.33 14.70
CA SER A 412 3.22 -9.61 15.35
C SER A 412 2.40 -9.49 16.64
N LEU A 413 2.63 -8.43 17.44
CA LEU A 413 1.85 -8.15 18.65
C LEU A 413 0.39 -7.85 18.33
N LEU A 414 0.13 -7.06 17.28
CA LEU A 414 -1.21 -6.83 16.77
C LEU A 414 -1.89 -8.15 16.34
N ASN A 415 -1.16 -9.03 15.65
CA ASN A 415 -1.69 -10.30 15.17
C ASN A 415 -2.00 -11.29 16.32
N ILE A 416 -1.12 -11.42 17.31
CA ILE A 416 -1.33 -12.36 18.46
C ILE A 416 -2.25 -11.80 19.55
N SER A 417 -2.66 -10.53 19.44
CA SER A 417 -3.61 -9.91 20.38
C SER A 417 -4.97 -10.61 20.38
N GLY A 418 -5.32 -11.26 19.28
CA GLY A 418 -6.64 -11.88 19.07
C GLY A 418 -7.70 -10.91 18.56
N PHE A 419 -7.39 -9.60 18.44
CA PHE A 419 -8.29 -8.63 17.84
C PHE A 419 -8.21 -8.66 16.31
N GLY A 420 -9.37 -8.67 15.66
CA GLY A 420 -9.50 -8.70 14.21
C GLY A 420 -9.40 -7.32 13.55
N PRO A 421 -9.36 -7.27 12.20
CA PRO A 421 -9.47 -6.03 11.43
C PRO A 421 -10.71 -5.22 11.85
N GLY A 422 -10.59 -3.90 11.87
CA GLY A 422 -11.63 -2.98 12.35
C GLY A 422 -11.55 -2.65 13.83
N ALA A 423 -10.82 -3.42 14.64
CA ALA A 423 -10.62 -3.12 16.06
C ALA A 423 -9.85 -1.79 16.27
N THR A 424 -10.10 -1.15 17.41
CA THR A 424 -9.52 0.13 17.80
C THR A 424 -8.24 -0.08 18.59
N VAL A 425 -7.13 0.43 18.06
CA VAL A 425 -5.79 0.37 18.67
C VAL A 425 -5.36 1.77 19.10
N LEU A 426 -4.84 1.90 20.32
CA LEU A 426 -4.31 3.15 20.86
C LEU A 426 -2.81 3.02 21.17
N ASP A 427 -2.02 4.01 20.75
CA ASP A 427 -0.64 4.20 21.20
C ASP A 427 -0.50 5.51 21.97
N LEU A 428 -0.25 5.40 23.28
CA LEU A 428 -0.16 6.54 24.20
C LEU A 428 1.17 7.29 24.10
N PHE A 429 2.17 6.66 23.49
CA PHE A 429 3.54 7.16 23.34
C PHE A 429 3.94 6.95 21.88
N CYS A 430 3.13 7.47 20.96
CA CYS A 430 3.19 7.02 19.57
C CYS A 430 4.52 7.34 18.89
N GLY A 431 5.27 8.33 19.38
CA GLY A 431 6.56 8.72 18.82
C GLY A 431 6.42 8.98 17.32
N SER A 432 7.28 8.34 16.52
CA SER A 432 7.21 8.40 15.05
C SER A 432 6.09 7.56 14.39
N GLY A 433 5.19 6.93 15.16
CA GLY A 433 4.02 6.22 14.66
C GLY A 433 4.23 4.78 14.19
N THR A 434 5.14 4.00 14.82
CA THR A 434 5.37 2.60 14.40
C THR A 434 4.12 1.73 14.60
N THR A 435 3.51 1.77 15.79
CA THR A 435 2.26 1.04 16.08
C THR A 435 1.15 1.43 15.13
N LEU A 436 1.00 2.75 14.91
CA LEU A 436 -0.09 3.28 14.10
C LEU A 436 0.03 2.85 12.64
N LEU A 437 1.23 2.93 12.06
CA LEU A 437 1.45 2.49 10.68
C LEU A 437 1.23 0.98 10.54
N GLU A 438 1.73 0.16 11.47
CA GLU A 438 1.47 -1.28 11.42
C GLU A 438 0.00 -1.65 11.63
N GLY A 439 -0.70 -0.91 12.48
CA GLY A 439 -2.14 -1.07 12.66
C GLY A 439 -2.92 -0.69 11.39
N TYR A 440 -2.60 0.44 10.77
CA TYR A 440 -3.14 0.86 9.47
C TYR A 440 -2.92 -0.24 8.41
N LEU A 441 -1.68 -0.72 8.26
CA LEU A 441 -1.31 -1.75 7.29
C LEU A 441 -1.97 -3.12 7.57
N ASN A 442 -2.46 -3.35 8.78
CA ASN A 442 -3.18 -4.56 9.20
C ASN A 442 -4.71 -4.37 9.26
N GLY A 443 -5.23 -3.20 8.88
CA GLY A 443 -6.67 -2.91 8.85
C GLY A 443 -7.28 -2.60 10.22
N PHE A 444 -6.50 -2.11 11.18
CA PHE A 444 -7.00 -1.58 12.46
C PHE A 444 -7.32 -0.09 12.36
N ARG A 445 -8.24 0.40 13.20
CA ARG A 445 -8.40 1.84 13.45
C ARG A 445 -7.39 2.26 14.49
N THR A 446 -6.47 3.16 14.16
CA THR A 446 -5.37 3.48 15.07
C THR A 446 -5.44 4.93 15.54
N PHE A 447 -5.28 5.12 16.84
CA PHE A 447 -5.25 6.41 17.50
C PHE A 447 -3.93 6.57 18.22
N GLY A 448 -3.34 7.76 18.19
CA GLY A 448 -2.11 7.98 18.94
C GLY A 448 -1.89 9.42 19.34
N CYS A 449 -1.15 9.58 20.44
CA CYS A 449 -0.69 10.89 20.88
C CYS A 449 0.78 10.85 21.28
N ASP A 450 1.44 11.99 21.10
CA ASP A 450 2.75 12.24 21.66
C ASP A 450 2.85 13.71 22.09
N MET A 451 3.61 13.96 23.15
CA MET A 451 3.81 15.32 23.65
C MET A 451 4.97 16.02 22.94
N ASN A 452 5.85 15.28 22.25
CA ASN A 452 6.87 15.85 21.37
C ASN A 452 6.21 16.29 20.04
N PRO A 453 6.16 17.60 19.75
CA PRO A 453 5.47 18.13 18.57
C PRO A 453 6.03 17.58 17.25
N LEU A 454 7.35 17.37 17.18
CA LEU A 454 7.99 16.78 16.01
C LEU A 454 7.62 15.31 15.84
N ALA A 455 7.55 14.55 16.93
CA ALA A 455 7.17 13.13 16.89
C ALA A 455 5.74 12.98 16.35
N ALA A 456 4.79 13.76 16.88
CA ALA A 456 3.42 13.79 16.40
C ALA A 456 3.33 14.19 14.92
N LYS A 457 4.12 15.19 14.48
CA LYS A 457 4.20 15.59 13.06
C LYS A 457 4.78 14.48 12.16
N ILE A 458 5.84 13.80 12.58
CA ILE A 458 6.41 12.65 11.86
C ILE A 458 5.36 11.55 11.72
N SER A 459 4.61 11.26 12.78
CA SER A 459 3.56 10.25 12.75
C SER A 459 2.41 10.64 11.80
N ARG A 460 1.96 11.90 11.80
CA ARG A 460 0.95 12.39 10.85
C ARG A 460 1.43 12.31 9.40
N ALA A 461 2.64 12.78 9.12
CA ALA A 461 3.26 12.71 7.80
C ALA A 461 3.37 11.27 7.29
N LYS A 462 3.87 10.37 8.15
CA LYS A 462 4.11 8.96 7.84
C LYS A 462 2.85 8.23 7.38
N LEU A 463 1.73 8.47 8.06
CA LEU A 463 0.46 7.80 7.78
C LEU A 463 -0.36 8.56 6.75
N GLY A 464 -0.55 9.87 6.95
CA GLY A 464 -1.45 10.67 6.13
C GLY A 464 -1.06 10.70 4.65
N VAL A 465 0.24 10.70 4.32
CA VAL A 465 0.69 10.71 2.91
C VAL A 465 0.20 9.47 2.13
N LEU A 466 -0.06 8.35 2.83
CA LEU A 466 -0.55 7.11 2.21
C LEU A 466 -2.03 7.21 1.79
N GLU A 467 -2.78 8.12 2.43
CA GLU A 467 -4.22 8.37 2.19
C GLU A 467 -4.47 9.49 1.18
N LEU A 468 -3.44 10.29 0.86
CA LEU A 468 -3.54 11.30 -0.19
C LEU A 468 -3.77 10.68 -1.56
N ASP A 469 -4.40 11.45 -2.44
CA ASP A 469 -4.49 11.09 -3.85
C ASP A 469 -3.07 11.02 -4.46
N PRO A 470 -2.67 9.86 -5.03
CA PRO A 470 -1.31 9.68 -5.52
C PRO A 470 -0.89 10.66 -6.62
N ASP A 471 -1.82 11.09 -7.46
CA ASP A 471 -1.53 12.03 -8.54
C ASP A 471 -1.26 13.43 -7.97
N THR A 472 -2.06 13.86 -6.99
CA THR A 472 -1.80 15.11 -6.23
C THR A 472 -0.41 15.11 -5.59
N VAL A 473 0.01 13.99 -4.96
CA VAL A 473 1.36 13.89 -4.37
C VAL A 473 2.44 13.96 -5.45
N ARG A 474 2.26 13.26 -6.57
CA ARG A 474 3.22 13.28 -7.69
C ARG A 474 3.38 14.68 -8.26
N GLU A 475 2.29 15.39 -8.51
CA GLU A 475 2.32 16.76 -9.04
C GLU A 475 3.13 17.68 -8.14
N VAL A 476 2.86 17.67 -6.82
CA VAL A 476 3.61 18.49 -5.86
C VAL A 476 5.08 18.09 -5.82
N VAL A 477 5.40 16.79 -5.82
CA VAL A 477 6.80 16.31 -5.84
C VAL A 477 7.51 16.73 -7.12
N LEU A 478 6.87 16.65 -8.28
CA LEU A 478 7.42 17.12 -9.56
C LEU A 478 7.68 18.62 -9.54
N SER A 479 6.74 19.43 -9.04
CA SER A 479 6.97 20.87 -8.86
C SER A 479 8.16 21.14 -7.94
N VAL A 480 8.26 20.46 -6.79
CA VAL A 480 9.43 20.59 -5.91
C VAL A 480 10.72 20.25 -6.65
N ARG A 481 10.74 19.17 -7.43
CA ARG A 481 11.91 18.76 -8.22
C ARG A 481 12.31 19.82 -9.24
N GLU A 482 11.37 20.41 -9.94
CA GLU A 482 11.62 21.50 -10.90
C GLU A 482 12.25 22.71 -10.22
N PHE A 483 11.71 23.14 -9.07
CA PHE A 483 12.28 24.24 -8.31
C PHE A 483 13.70 23.93 -7.79
N LEU A 484 13.94 22.70 -7.32
CA LEU A 484 15.27 22.27 -6.87
C LEU A 484 16.28 22.16 -8.02
N ALA A 485 15.83 21.86 -9.24
CA ALA A 485 16.68 21.79 -10.43
C ALA A 485 17.06 23.17 -10.99
N SER A 486 16.32 24.22 -10.64
CA SER A 486 16.58 25.60 -11.04
C SER A 486 16.59 26.55 -9.83
N PRO A 487 17.56 26.37 -8.90
CA PRO A 487 17.66 27.23 -7.72
C PRO A 487 18.07 28.66 -8.12
N PRO A 488 17.82 29.67 -7.26
CA PRO A 488 18.31 31.03 -7.51
C PRO A 488 19.84 31.06 -7.54
N LEU A 489 20.41 31.95 -8.35
CA LEU A 489 21.87 32.17 -8.40
C LEU A 489 22.42 32.59 -7.03
N ASP A 490 21.67 33.46 -6.33
CA ASP A 490 21.96 33.88 -4.96
C ASP A 490 20.76 33.59 -4.06
N PHE A 491 20.98 32.91 -2.95
CA PHE A 491 19.92 32.67 -1.96
C PHE A 491 19.57 33.98 -1.22
N PRO A 492 18.28 34.24 -0.95
CA PRO A 492 17.88 35.37 -0.12
C PRO A 492 18.59 35.34 1.23
N GLN A 493 19.28 36.42 1.56
CA GLN A 493 20.07 36.56 2.80
C GLN A 493 19.19 36.94 4.00
N ASN A 494 18.04 36.28 4.14
CA ASN A 494 17.09 36.50 5.23
C ASN A 494 16.51 35.17 5.73
N LEU A 495 15.79 35.24 6.85
CA LEU A 495 15.15 34.10 7.50
C LEU A 495 13.65 34.35 7.69
N ASP A 496 12.95 34.70 6.60
CA ASP A 496 11.54 35.13 6.63
C ASP A 496 10.53 34.00 6.85
N TYR A 497 10.95 32.72 6.73
CA TYR A 497 10.08 31.55 6.95
C TYR A 497 10.33 30.85 8.28
N VAL A 498 11.22 31.37 9.13
CA VAL A 498 11.41 30.90 10.50
C VAL A 498 11.01 32.01 11.48
N GLU A 499 10.65 31.61 12.70
CA GLU A 499 10.29 32.56 13.75
C GLU A 499 11.43 33.52 14.07
N GLU A 500 11.14 34.83 14.12
CA GLU A 500 12.11 35.90 14.40
C GLU A 500 12.93 35.60 15.66
N SER A 501 12.23 35.16 16.72
CA SER A 501 12.83 34.87 18.02
C SER A 501 13.77 33.65 18.03
N CYS A 502 13.81 32.87 16.95
CA CYS A 502 14.69 31.71 16.78
C CYS A 502 15.98 32.04 16.00
N ARG A 503 16.03 33.16 15.27
CA ARG A 503 17.10 33.46 14.31
C ARG A 503 18.49 33.49 14.94
N GLU A 504 18.63 34.09 16.11
CA GLU A 504 19.91 34.13 16.83
C GLU A 504 20.39 32.72 17.19
N GLU A 505 19.49 31.85 17.68
CA GLU A 505 19.84 30.47 18.00
C GLU A 505 20.16 29.66 16.73
N ILE A 506 19.44 29.89 15.64
CA ILE A 506 19.70 29.25 14.34
C ILE A 506 21.13 29.56 13.87
N PHE A 507 21.56 30.82 13.87
CA PHE A 507 22.92 31.17 13.43
C PHE A 507 24.05 30.65 14.34
N ARG A 508 23.73 30.20 15.57
CA ARG A 508 24.71 29.48 16.41
C ARG A 508 24.94 28.04 15.94
N TRP A 509 23.94 27.43 15.33
CA TRP A 509 23.96 26.01 14.95
C TRP A 509 24.12 25.77 13.45
N PHE A 510 23.86 26.77 12.62
CA PHE A 510 23.98 26.71 11.17
C PHE A 510 24.81 27.89 10.69
N SER A 511 25.71 27.65 9.74
CA SER A 511 26.34 28.76 9.03
C SER A 511 25.29 29.53 8.21
N PRO A 512 25.52 30.83 7.92
CA PRO A 512 24.57 31.61 7.14
C PRO A 512 24.21 30.98 5.79
N PRO A 513 25.16 30.46 4.96
CA PRO A 513 24.82 29.80 3.70
C PRO A 513 23.84 28.64 3.87
N ILE A 514 24.04 27.79 4.89
CA ILE A 514 23.16 26.64 5.16
C ILE A 514 21.79 27.11 5.64
N ALA A 515 21.74 28.10 6.54
CA ALA A 515 20.50 28.64 7.06
C ALA A 515 19.63 29.27 5.94
N PHE A 516 20.24 30.00 5.01
CA PHE A 516 19.53 30.59 3.87
C PHE A 516 19.00 29.54 2.89
N LYS A 517 19.79 28.50 2.58
CA LYS A 517 19.32 27.36 1.75
C LYS A 517 18.14 26.63 2.40
N LEU A 518 18.22 26.32 3.69
CA LEU A 518 17.13 25.68 4.44
C LEU A 518 15.88 26.56 4.50
N ASN A 519 16.02 27.87 4.75
CA ASN A 519 14.91 28.82 4.78
C ASN A 519 14.24 28.96 3.41
N TRP A 520 15.03 28.95 2.32
CA TRP A 520 14.49 28.98 0.96
C TRP A 520 13.67 27.73 0.63
N ILE A 521 14.19 26.54 0.97
CA ILE A 521 13.43 25.28 0.82
C ILE A 521 12.16 25.34 1.67
N LEU A 522 12.25 25.66 2.96
CA LEU A 522 11.09 25.74 3.84
C LEU A 522 10.01 26.68 3.29
N GLY A 523 10.41 27.85 2.79
CA GLY A 523 9.51 28.80 2.16
C GLY A 523 8.88 28.26 0.88
N LEU A 524 9.64 27.55 0.04
CA LEU A 524 9.10 26.85 -1.14
C LEU A 524 8.00 25.86 -0.73
N LEU A 525 8.30 24.97 0.22
CA LEU A 525 7.36 23.92 0.66
C LEU A 525 6.05 24.53 1.20
N ARG A 526 6.15 25.58 2.03
CA ARG A 526 4.99 26.27 2.63
C ARG A 526 4.13 27.05 1.65
N ARG A 527 4.68 27.46 0.50
CA ARG A 527 3.91 28.17 -0.54
C ARG A 527 3.12 27.23 -1.45
N ILE A 528 3.65 26.05 -1.73
CA ILE A 528 3.08 25.13 -2.73
C ILE A 528 2.26 23.99 -2.12
N SER A 529 2.31 23.80 -0.80
CA SER A 529 1.65 22.68 -0.11
C SER A 529 1.06 23.09 1.23
N ALA A 530 0.08 22.31 1.70
CA ALA A 530 -0.58 22.51 2.98
C ALA A 530 -0.97 21.15 3.61
N GLY A 531 -1.38 21.19 4.87
CA GLY A 531 -1.88 20.02 5.61
C GLY A 531 -0.89 18.85 5.61
N VAL A 532 -1.38 17.65 5.32
CA VAL A 532 -0.60 16.41 5.32
C VAL A 532 0.58 16.46 4.33
N MET A 533 0.39 17.06 3.15
CA MET A 533 1.48 17.16 2.17
C MET A 533 2.62 18.05 2.66
N LEU A 534 2.28 19.16 3.35
CA LEU A 534 3.28 20.00 4.00
C LEU A 534 3.96 19.28 5.16
N ASP A 535 3.20 18.55 6.00
CA ASP A 535 3.75 17.71 7.07
C ASP A 535 4.77 16.71 6.49
N PHE A 536 4.45 16.05 5.37
CA PHE A 536 5.33 15.13 4.66
C PHE A 536 6.63 15.79 4.20
N LEU A 537 6.55 16.93 3.50
CA LEU A 537 7.72 17.62 2.96
C LEU A 537 8.60 18.23 4.06
N GLU A 538 8.00 18.83 5.09
CA GLU A 538 8.74 19.37 6.24
C GLU A 538 9.40 18.26 7.06
N VAL A 539 8.79 17.08 7.17
CA VAL A 539 9.43 15.92 7.84
C VAL A 539 10.64 15.41 7.06
N ILE A 540 10.58 15.42 5.72
CA ILE A 540 11.74 15.10 4.88
C ILE A 540 12.85 16.14 5.09
N LEU A 541 12.51 17.44 5.11
CA LEU A 541 13.47 18.50 5.43
C LEU A 541 14.05 18.31 6.84
N SER A 542 13.23 17.98 7.83
CA SER A 542 13.65 17.66 9.20
C SER A 542 14.68 16.53 9.24
N SER A 543 14.55 15.54 8.36
CA SER A 543 15.43 14.37 8.34
C SER A 543 16.89 14.69 8.03
N ILE A 544 17.17 15.84 7.38
CA ILE A 544 18.52 16.29 7.04
C ILE A 544 19.06 17.38 7.97
N ILE A 545 18.21 18.03 8.77
CA ILE A 545 18.59 19.20 9.60
C ILE A 545 19.83 18.94 10.45
N ARG A 546 19.88 17.80 11.12
CA ARG A 546 20.99 17.46 12.00
C ARG A 546 22.30 17.22 11.22
N GLU A 547 22.20 16.65 10.03
CA GLU A 547 23.34 16.35 9.15
C GLU A 547 24.00 17.61 8.62
N VAL A 548 23.23 18.66 8.34
CA VAL A 548 23.72 19.97 7.85
C VAL A 548 23.97 20.98 8.98
N SER A 549 23.83 20.57 10.24
CA SER A 549 24.08 21.45 11.40
C SER A 549 25.49 21.28 11.98
N ASN A 550 25.92 22.25 12.78
CA ASN A 550 27.13 22.19 13.59
C ASN A 550 27.03 21.25 14.81
N GLN A 551 25.93 20.51 14.98
CA GLN A 551 25.86 19.43 15.97
C GLN A 551 26.53 18.15 15.46
N GLU A 552 27.27 17.46 16.32
CA GLU A 552 27.86 16.15 16.04
C GLU A 552 26.75 15.11 15.76
N PRO A 553 26.62 14.60 14.52
CA PRO A 553 25.50 13.75 14.14
C PRO A 553 25.52 12.39 14.85
N THR A 554 26.70 11.86 15.20
CA THR A 554 26.85 10.55 15.85
C THR A 554 26.68 10.56 17.37
N ASP A 555 26.58 11.73 18.00
CA ASP A 555 26.44 11.87 19.46
C ASP A 555 25.03 12.32 19.83
N LEU A 556 24.30 11.51 20.60
CA LEU A 556 22.95 11.86 21.06
C LEU A 556 22.94 13.06 22.02
N ARG A 557 24.09 13.51 22.52
CA ARG A 557 24.22 14.72 23.34
C ARG A 557 24.37 15.96 22.46
N ILE A 558 24.07 17.11 23.04
CA ILE A 558 24.33 18.41 22.43
C ILE A 558 25.84 18.66 22.45
N ARG A 559 26.50 18.43 21.33
CA ARG A 559 27.93 18.73 21.12
C ARG A 559 28.15 19.33 19.76
N TYR A 560 29.03 20.32 19.72
CA TYR A 560 29.52 20.88 18.47
C TYR A 560 30.43 19.88 17.76
N ARG A 561 30.45 19.97 16.44
CA ARG A 561 31.49 19.34 15.62
C ARG A 561 32.85 19.90 15.99
N SER A 562 33.88 19.07 15.88
CA SER A 562 35.27 19.52 16.00
C SER A 562 35.66 20.46 14.86
N ASP A 563 35.11 20.22 13.68
CA ASP A 563 35.27 21.07 12.49
C ASP A 563 33.89 21.60 12.08
N PRO A 564 33.60 22.91 12.28
CA PRO A 564 32.31 23.50 11.93
C PRO A 564 32.03 23.47 10.42
N LEU A 565 30.79 23.20 10.05
CA LEU A 565 30.32 23.30 8.68
C LEU A 565 30.16 24.77 8.28
N THR A 566 30.92 25.20 7.27
CA THR A 566 30.79 26.54 6.67
C THR A 566 29.74 26.56 5.56
N ASP A 567 29.58 25.47 4.82
CA ASP A 567 28.50 25.25 3.86
C ASP A 567 28.21 23.74 3.70
N ALA A 568 27.08 23.41 3.08
CA ALA A 568 26.68 22.05 2.71
C ALA A 568 25.79 22.05 1.45
N ASP A 569 25.75 20.92 0.74
CA ASP A 569 24.81 20.73 -0.37
C ASP A 569 23.41 20.33 0.15
N VAL A 570 22.74 21.32 0.75
CA VAL A 570 21.41 21.15 1.35
C VAL A 570 20.38 20.72 0.30
N LEU A 571 20.48 21.24 -0.93
CA LEU A 571 19.50 21.00 -1.99
C LEU A 571 19.61 19.56 -2.50
N GLU A 572 20.83 19.07 -2.75
CA GLU A 572 21.06 17.68 -3.12
C GLU A 572 20.60 16.71 -2.02
N LEU A 573 20.99 16.97 -0.77
CA LEU A 573 20.56 16.12 0.36
C LEU A 573 19.03 16.06 0.49
N PHE A 574 18.34 17.19 0.37
CA PHE A 574 16.88 17.23 0.43
C PHE A 574 16.24 16.50 -0.75
N ARG A 575 16.72 16.76 -1.97
CA ARG A 575 16.25 16.11 -3.21
C ARG A 575 16.36 14.59 -3.11
N ASP A 576 17.50 14.09 -2.65
CA ASP A 576 17.76 12.66 -2.56
C ASP A 576 16.88 11.99 -1.49
N LYS A 577 16.63 12.65 -0.36
CA LYS A 577 15.66 12.17 0.64
C LYS A 577 14.22 12.20 0.11
N LEU A 578 13.84 13.26 -0.60
CA LEU A 578 12.52 13.37 -1.21
C LEU A 578 12.28 12.23 -2.21
N GLU A 579 13.26 11.96 -3.06
CA GLU A 579 13.20 10.91 -4.08
C GLU A 579 13.15 9.51 -3.46
N ASP A 580 13.97 9.20 -2.44
CA ASP A 580 13.90 7.91 -1.73
C ASP A 580 12.52 7.70 -1.08
N GLN A 581 11.97 8.72 -0.42
CA GLN A 581 10.67 8.60 0.25
C GLN A 581 9.51 8.55 -0.76
N PHE A 582 9.55 9.34 -1.83
CA PHE A 582 8.55 9.30 -2.88
C PHE A 582 8.53 7.93 -3.58
N ASN A 583 9.70 7.37 -3.92
CA ASN A 583 9.81 6.04 -4.51
C ASN A 583 9.25 4.92 -3.61
N ARG A 584 9.41 5.04 -2.29
CA ARG A 584 8.83 4.09 -1.34
C ARG A 584 7.30 4.16 -1.30
N ILE A 585 6.74 5.36 -1.36
CA ILE A 585 5.29 5.57 -1.40
C ILE A 585 4.71 5.08 -2.74
N GLU A 586 5.37 5.40 -3.86
CA GLU A 586 5.04 4.87 -5.19
C GLU A 586 5.05 3.34 -5.21
N LYS A 587 6.08 2.72 -4.63
CA LYS A 587 6.16 1.26 -4.46
C LYS A 587 4.98 0.74 -3.66
N PHE A 588 4.65 1.38 -2.53
CA PHE A 588 3.51 1.00 -1.69
C PHE A 588 2.19 1.08 -2.45
N TRP A 589 1.90 2.17 -3.17
CA TRP A 589 0.65 2.31 -3.91
C TRP A 589 0.49 1.25 -5.00
N LYS A 590 1.58 0.82 -5.64
CA LYS A 590 1.57 -0.31 -6.60
C LYS A 590 1.16 -1.63 -5.96
N ILE A 591 1.60 -1.89 -4.72
CA ILE A 591 1.35 -3.17 -4.03
C ILE A 591 0.15 -3.17 -3.09
N ARG A 592 -0.43 -2.02 -2.76
CA ARG A 592 -1.46 -1.89 -1.68
C ARG A 592 -2.68 -2.78 -1.88
N ASN A 593 -3.00 -3.13 -3.13
CA ASN A 593 -4.11 -4.03 -3.48
C ASN A 593 -3.86 -5.50 -3.06
N ASN A 594 -2.64 -5.85 -2.64
CA ASN A 594 -2.29 -7.15 -2.06
C ASN A 594 -2.62 -7.24 -0.55
N ALA A 595 -2.99 -6.12 0.08
CA ALA A 595 -3.31 -6.11 1.49
C ALA A 595 -4.46 -7.10 1.78
N PRO A 596 -4.35 -7.90 2.85
CA PRO A 596 -5.35 -8.91 3.16
C PRO A 596 -6.68 -8.30 3.63
N GLN A 597 -6.68 -7.00 3.95
CA GLN A 597 -7.80 -6.24 4.51
C GLN A 597 -7.76 -4.80 4.02
N ALA A 598 -8.90 -4.10 4.12
CA ALA A 598 -8.98 -2.68 3.84
C ALA A 598 -8.19 -1.87 4.88
N PHE A 599 -7.59 -0.77 4.43
CA PHE A 599 -6.96 0.21 5.31
C PHE A 599 -8.04 1.07 5.97
N LEU A 600 -7.86 1.38 7.26
CA LEU A 600 -8.77 2.23 8.01
C LEU A 600 -8.03 3.47 8.52
N PRO A 601 -8.69 4.64 8.53
CA PRO A 601 -8.03 5.89 8.89
C PRO A 601 -7.41 5.88 10.28
N SER A 602 -6.34 6.67 10.41
CA SER A 602 -5.60 6.84 11.64
C SER A 602 -5.71 8.29 12.15
N VAL A 603 -5.90 8.46 13.45
CA VAL A 603 -5.99 9.79 14.08
C VAL A 603 -4.82 10.01 15.02
N ILE A 604 -4.08 11.11 14.80
CA ILE A 604 -2.91 11.45 15.60
C ILE A 604 -3.04 12.89 16.11
N THR A 605 -2.84 13.08 17.42
CA THR A 605 -2.79 14.41 18.03
C THR A 605 -1.47 14.64 18.75
N GLU A 606 -1.01 15.89 18.76
CA GLU A 606 -0.07 16.33 19.78
C GLU A 606 -0.83 16.44 21.12
N GLY A 607 -0.27 15.91 22.20
CA GLY A 607 -0.94 15.95 23.50
C GLY A 607 -0.25 15.22 24.63
N ASP A 608 -0.69 15.52 25.86
CA ASP A 608 -0.23 14.88 27.08
C ASP A 608 -1.16 13.71 27.42
N ASN A 609 -0.64 12.49 27.31
CA ASN A 609 -1.41 11.25 27.51
C ASN A 609 -1.94 11.04 28.95
N ARG A 610 -1.58 11.91 29.90
CA ARG A 610 -2.15 11.92 31.25
C ARG A 610 -3.46 12.71 31.31
N LYS A 611 -3.74 13.57 30.32
CA LYS A 611 -4.88 14.50 30.31
C LYS A 611 -6.04 13.97 29.46
N SER A 612 -7.26 14.07 29.98
CA SER A 612 -8.46 13.63 29.25
C SER A 612 -8.74 14.44 27.98
N ASP A 613 -8.37 15.73 27.94
CA ASP A 613 -8.49 16.61 26.75
C ASP A 613 -7.79 16.04 25.51
N THR A 614 -6.64 15.38 25.70
CA THR A 614 -5.90 14.72 24.61
C THR A 614 -6.74 13.62 23.95
N PHE A 615 -7.51 12.86 24.73
CA PHE A 615 -8.36 11.80 24.20
C PHE A 615 -9.68 12.33 23.64
N THR A 616 -10.17 13.47 24.14
CA THR A 616 -11.28 14.20 23.51
C THR A 616 -10.90 14.64 22.09
N LYS A 617 -9.68 15.15 21.88
CA LYS A 617 -9.15 15.50 20.55
C LYS A 617 -8.97 14.30 19.61
N LEU A 618 -8.73 13.11 20.18
CA LEU A 618 -8.70 11.84 19.45
C LEU A 618 -10.10 11.26 19.23
N GLU A 619 -11.16 11.91 19.71
CA GLU A 619 -12.54 11.44 19.64
C GLU A 619 -12.76 10.09 20.36
N LEU A 620 -11.97 9.83 21.41
CA LEU A 620 -12.03 8.58 22.18
C LEU A 620 -12.80 8.76 23.49
N GLY A 621 -13.92 8.05 23.60
CA GLY A 621 -14.71 7.91 24.83
C GLY A 621 -14.17 6.82 25.78
N PRO A 622 -14.66 6.76 27.03
CA PRO A 622 -14.40 5.61 27.90
C PRO A 622 -14.85 4.29 27.25
N SER A 623 -14.11 3.20 27.48
CA SER A 623 -14.41 1.87 26.95
C SER A 623 -14.56 1.78 25.41
N SER A 624 -13.84 2.61 24.66
CA SER A 624 -13.86 2.65 23.19
C SER A 624 -12.69 1.94 22.51
N VAL A 625 -11.67 1.53 23.28
CA VAL A 625 -10.43 0.93 22.77
C VAL A 625 -10.40 -0.58 23.04
N ASP A 626 -10.02 -1.36 22.03
CA ASP A 626 -9.82 -2.81 22.13
C ASP A 626 -8.43 -3.14 22.66
N LEU A 627 -7.41 -2.50 22.08
CA LEU A 627 -6.00 -2.78 22.36
C LEU A 627 -5.22 -1.48 22.55
N VAL A 628 -4.45 -1.39 23.63
CA VAL A 628 -3.36 -0.40 23.75
C VAL A 628 -2.06 -1.11 23.41
N LEU A 629 -1.33 -0.66 22.39
CA LEU A 629 0.01 -1.16 22.06
C LEU A 629 0.96 0.02 22.05
N THR A 630 1.95 0.03 22.96
CA THR A 630 2.78 1.21 23.17
C THR A 630 4.17 0.89 23.71
N SER A 631 5.07 1.87 23.63
CA SER A 631 6.43 1.80 24.16
C SER A 631 6.75 3.09 24.90
N PRO A 632 6.55 3.14 26.23
CA PRO A 632 6.84 4.33 27.01
C PRO A 632 8.34 4.64 27.04
N PRO A 633 8.71 5.91 27.28
CA PRO A 633 10.10 6.27 27.56
C PRO A 633 10.58 5.59 28.83
N TYR A 634 11.73 4.91 28.78
CA TYR A 634 12.30 4.30 29.99
C TYR A 634 12.79 5.38 30.94
N GLY A 635 12.54 5.20 32.25
CA GLY A 635 12.87 6.18 33.27
C GLY A 635 14.30 6.71 33.13
N THR A 636 14.43 8.01 32.81
CA THR A 636 15.71 8.72 32.64
C THR A 636 16.64 8.20 31.54
N ALA A 637 16.14 7.53 30.49
CA ALA A 637 16.99 6.88 29.49
C ALA A 637 17.47 7.79 28.34
N LEU A 638 16.60 8.60 27.74
CA LEU A 638 16.91 9.37 26.53
C LEU A 638 16.38 10.81 26.60
N PRO A 639 17.18 11.84 26.26
CA PRO A 639 16.69 13.22 26.16
C PRO A 639 16.09 13.45 24.76
N TYR A 640 14.80 13.14 24.60
CA TYR A 640 14.10 13.20 23.30
C TYR A 640 14.09 14.61 22.70
N ILE A 641 13.76 15.64 23.50
CA ILE A 641 13.70 17.03 23.02
C ILE A 641 15.09 17.53 22.61
N ASP A 642 16.15 17.22 23.35
CA ASP A 642 17.52 17.57 22.95
C ASP A 642 17.95 16.92 21.64
N THR A 643 17.50 15.68 21.40
CA THR A 643 17.83 14.91 20.18
C THR A 643 17.24 15.58 18.95
N ASP A 644 16.03 16.14 19.09
CA ASP A 644 15.21 16.71 18.02
C ASP A 644 15.25 18.26 17.99
N ARG A 645 16.01 18.89 18.90
CA ARG A 645 15.89 20.33 19.19
C ARG A 645 16.09 21.24 17.99
N LEU A 646 16.94 20.83 17.03
CA LEU A 646 17.25 21.64 15.85
C LEU A 646 16.09 21.65 14.86
N SER A 647 15.37 20.54 14.74
CA SER A 647 14.15 20.46 13.95
C SER A 647 13.01 21.24 14.61
N LEU A 648 12.87 21.12 15.95
CA LEU A 648 11.93 21.92 16.73
C LEU A 648 12.21 23.43 16.60
N LEU A 649 13.50 23.83 16.59
CA LEU A 649 13.94 25.20 16.40
C LEU A 649 13.64 25.72 14.99
N PHE A 650 14.14 25.02 13.96
CA PHE A 650 14.16 25.55 12.59
C PHE A 650 12.79 25.43 11.90
N ILE A 651 12.10 24.30 12.05
CA ILE A 651 10.83 24.04 11.36
C ILE A 651 9.65 24.51 12.20
N MET A 652 9.66 24.22 13.49
CA MET A 652 8.52 24.48 14.38
C MET A 652 8.61 25.82 15.13
N GLY A 653 9.73 26.55 14.99
CA GLY A 653 9.87 27.87 15.60
C GLY A 653 9.96 27.86 17.12
N LEU A 654 10.30 26.73 17.73
CA LEU A 654 10.38 26.59 19.18
C LEU A 654 11.79 26.91 19.65
N LYS A 655 12.02 28.11 20.21
CA LYS A 655 13.28 28.48 20.86
C LYS A 655 13.47 27.75 22.20
N SER A 656 14.65 27.90 22.79
CA SER A 656 15.00 27.24 24.06
C SER A 656 13.99 27.41 25.20
N SER A 657 13.41 28.61 25.38
CA SER A 657 12.39 28.87 26.41
C SER A 657 11.10 28.08 26.19
N ASP A 658 10.77 27.76 24.95
CA ASP A 658 9.50 27.17 24.56
C ASP A 658 9.60 25.63 24.55
N ARG A 659 10.80 25.11 24.28
CA ARG A 659 11.11 23.68 24.37
C ARG A 659 11.21 23.19 25.82
N LYS A 660 11.65 24.03 26.75
CA LYS A 660 11.87 23.65 28.16
C LYS A 660 10.60 23.15 28.88
N PRO A 661 9.42 23.78 28.74
CA PRO A 661 8.17 23.22 29.28
C PRO A 661 7.84 21.84 28.72
N VAL A 662 8.02 21.63 27.41
CA VAL A 662 7.80 20.32 26.76
C VAL A 662 8.76 19.29 27.34
N GLU A 663 10.05 19.60 27.44
CA GLU A 663 11.05 18.70 28.01
C GLU A 663 10.77 18.37 29.48
N THR A 664 10.34 19.36 30.28
CA THR A 664 10.03 19.15 31.71
C THR A 664 8.78 18.30 31.88
N GLY A 665 7.79 18.42 30.99
CA GLY A 665 6.54 17.69 31.05
C GLY A 665 6.63 16.24 30.54
N LEU A 666 7.67 15.87 29.79
CA LEU A 666 7.82 14.53 29.23
C LEU A 666 8.02 13.50 30.34
N ILE A 667 7.27 12.39 30.23
CA ILE A 667 7.45 11.24 31.10
C ILE A 667 8.87 10.71 30.93
N GLY A 668 9.56 10.47 32.04
CA GLY A 668 10.95 10.00 32.02
C GLY A 668 12.00 11.10 31.79
N SER A 669 11.61 12.37 31.70
CA SER A 669 12.54 13.51 31.61
C SER A 669 13.56 13.53 32.75
N ARG A 670 14.79 13.95 32.43
CA ARG A 670 15.89 14.12 33.40
C ARG A 670 15.91 15.50 34.06
N GLU A 671 15.15 16.44 33.52
CA GLU A 671 15.16 17.83 33.97
C GLU A 671 14.22 18.02 35.16
N ILE A 672 14.72 18.63 36.23
CA ILE A 672 13.98 18.88 37.46
C ILE A 672 14.50 20.13 38.16
N SER A 673 13.59 21.03 38.53
CA SER A 673 13.93 22.23 39.29
C SER A 673 14.14 21.89 40.78
N THR A 674 14.89 22.72 41.51
CA THR A 674 15.08 22.53 42.96
C THR A 674 13.75 22.55 43.72
N VAL A 675 12.80 23.38 43.29
CA VAL A 675 11.46 23.48 43.90
C VAL A 675 10.69 22.17 43.68
N GLU A 676 10.65 21.68 42.45
CA GLU A 676 9.93 20.45 42.11
C GLU A 676 10.55 19.24 42.79
N ARG A 677 11.88 19.20 42.85
CA ARG A 677 12.60 18.16 43.58
C ARG A 677 12.17 18.11 45.06
N ARG A 678 12.20 19.25 45.75
CA ARG A 678 11.80 19.32 47.16
C ARG A 678 10.34 18.90 47.34
N ARG A 679 9.46 19.31 46.43
CA ARG A 679 8.05 18.90 46.43
C ARG A 679 7.92 17.37 46.36
N LEU A 680 8.60 16.73 45.41
CA LEU A 680 8.56 15.27 45.24
C LEU A 680 9.19 14.51 46.41
N GLU A 681 10.25 15.06 47.02
CA GLU A 681 10.89 14.49 48.21
C GLU A 681 10.00 14.54 49.47
N GLN A 682 8.98 15.40 49.49
CA GLN A 682 8.02 15.55 50.59
C GLN A 682 6.73 14.72 50.41
N ILE A 683 6.55 14.06 49.26
CA ILE A 683 5.36 13.23 49.01
C ILE A 683 5.41 11.99 49.90
N GLU A 684 4.30 11.73 50.61
CA GLU A 684 4.11 10.49 51.35
C GLU A 684 3.85 9.34 50.36
N LEU A 685 4.89 8.58 50.06
CA LEU A 685 4.86 7.56 48.99
C LEU A 685 3.78 6.49 49.23
N ARG A 686 3.42 6.23 50.49
CA ARG A 686 2.38 5.27 50.88
C ARG A 686 0.99 5.62 50.36
N GLU A 687 0.72 6.89 50.12
CA GLU A 687 -0.59 7.36 49.67
C GLU A 687 -0.75 7.30 48.14
N VAL A 688 0.36 7.25 47.40
CA VAL A 688 0.35 7.50 45.94
C VAL A 688 0.99 6.40 45.10
N LEU A 689 1.80 5.52 45.71
CA LEU A 689 2.52 4.47 45.01
C LEU A 689 2.36 3.10 45.69
N PRO A 690 2.40 2.00 44.92
CA PRO A 690 2.41 0.65 45.48
C PRO A 690 3.65 0.32 46.32
N SER A 691 3.57 -0.75 47.11
CA SER A 691 4.59 -1.13 48.09
C SER A 691 5.99 -1.42 47.51
N GLY A 692 6.07 -2.09 46.36
CA GLY A 692 7.32 -2.37 45.66
C GLY A 692 7.96 -1.10 45.13
N SER A 693 7.16 -0.20 44.55
CA SER A 693 7.58 1.16 44.16
C SER A 693 8.15 1.96 45.34
N GLN A 694 7.46 1.96 46.50
CA GLN A 694 7.93 2.61 47.72
C GLN A 694 9.28 2.02 48.20
N HIS A 695 9.38 0.70 48.22
CA HIS A 695 10.57 -0.02 48.65
C HIS A 695 11.76 0.28 47.74
N PHE A 696 11.54 0.31 46.43
CA PHE A 696 12.57 0.64 45.44
C PHE A 696 13.10 2.07 45.63
N ILE A 697 12.21 3.06 45.76
CA ILE A 697 12.61 4.46 45.99
C ILE A 697 13.39 4.59 47.31
N SER A 698 12.92 3.96 48.38
CA SER A 698 13.57 4.00 49.70
C SER A 698 14.97 3.38 49.65
N THR A 699 15.13 2.26 48.94
CA THR A 699 16.41 1.60 48.72
C THR A 699 17.36 2.52 47.94
N MET A 700 16.88 3.15 46.85
CA MET A 700 17.68 4.09 46.08
C MET A 700 18.14 5.29 46.90
N GLN A 701 17.24 5.86 47.73
CA GLN A 701 17.59 6.97 48.62
C GLN A 701 18.65 6.56 49.65
N LYS A 702 18.55 5.35 50.22
CA LYS A 702 19.54 4.82 51.18
C LYS A 702 20.92 4.64 50.55
N GLU A 703 20.99 4.05 49.37
CA GLU A 703 22.24 3.84 48.61
C GLU A 703 22.87 5.17 48.15
N LEU A 704 22.07 6.18 47.80
CA LEU A 704 22.59 7.51 47.44
C LEU A 704 23.06 8.31 48.65
N LYS A 705 22.43 8.15 49.82
CA LYS A 705 22.88 8.79 51.07
C LYS A 705 24.27 8.30 51.48
N SER A 706 24.62 7.05 51.19
CA SER A 706 25.96 6.50 51.46
C SER A 706 27.00 6.87 50.39
N ASP A 707 26.60 7.38 49.22
CA ASP A 707 27.50 7.83 48.14
C ASP A 707 27.83 9.32 48.25
N ILE A 708 28.87 9.65 49.02
CA ILE A 708 29.37 11.02 49.18
C ILE A 708 29.88 11.60 47.85
N SER A 709 30.32 10.73 46.92
CA SER A 709 30.84 11.07 45.60
C SER A 709 29.76 11.28 44.53
N ALA A 710 28.49 11.01 44.86
CA ALA A 710 27.38 11.12 43.92
C ALA A 710 27.20 12.57 43.46
N GLY A 711 27.50 12.82 42.17
CA GLY A 711 27.27 14.11 41.53
C GLY A 711 25.78 14.52 41.51
N PHE A 712 25.52 15.80 41.24
CA PHE A 712 24.18 16.42 41.30
C PHE A 712 23.09 15.62 40.57
N ARG A 713 23.37 15.13 39.35
CA ARG A 713 22.43 14.33 38.56
C ARG A 713 21.98 13.05 39.27
N LYS A 714 22.90 12.35 39.96
CA LYS A 714 22.59 11.13 40.71
C LYS A 714 21.73 11.44 41.94
N ARG A 715 21.99 12.57 42.61
CA ARG A 715 21.21 13.01 43.79
C ARG A 715 19.75 13.34 43.45
N ASN A 716 19.45 13.68 42.20
CA ASN A 716 18.08 13.94 41.75
C ASN A 716 17.30 12.66 41.38
N MET A 717 17.98 11.52 41.22
CA MET A 717 17.36 10.28 40.73
C MET A 717 16.13 9.82 41.54
N PRO A 718 16.11 9.86 42.89
CA PRO A 718 14.94 9.43 43.64
C PRO A 718 13.69 10.27 43.32
N ALA A 719 13.82 11.59 43.30
CA ALA A 719 12.72 12.49 42.95
C ALA A 719 12.28 12.27 41.49
N LEU A 720 13.21 12.10 40.56
CA LEU A 720 12.90 11.77 39.17
C LEU A 720 12.15 10.44 39.02
N MET A 721 12.49 9.43 39.81
CA MET A 721 11.78 8.14 39.85
C MET A 721 10.38 8.28 40.43
N VAL A 722 10.19 9.06 41.50
CA VAL A 722 8.86 9.37 42.03
C VAL A 722 7.99 10.01 40.94
N ARG A 723 8.49 11.06 40.26
CA ARG A 723 7.77 11.70 39.16
C ARG A 723 7.43 10.71 38.05
N TYR A 724 8.40 9.92 37.58
CA TYR A 724 8.20 8.93 36.53
C TYR A 724 7.08 7.93 36.87
N LEU A 725 7.08 7.38 38.09
CA LEU A 725 6.07 6.41 38.51
C LEU A 725 4.67 7.03 38.65
N LEU A 726 4.57 8.27 39.16
CA LEU A 726 3.30 8.99 39.23
C LEU A 726 2.75 9.32 37.84
N ASP A 727 3.62 9.78 36.94
CA ASP A 727 3.25 10.10 35.56
C ASP A 727 2.80 8.86 34.79
N MET A 728 3.53 7.75 34.93
CA MET A 728 3.15 6.47 34.34
C MET A 728 1.83 5.95 34.94
N SER A 729 1.63 6.07 36.25
CA SER A 729 0.36 5.74 36.90
C SER A 729 -0.81 6.53 36.30
N ALA A 730 -0.65 7.83 36.07
CA ALA A 730 -1.66 8.66 35.42
C ALA A 730 -1.94 8.23 33.97
N ALA A 731 -0.91 7.93 33.17
CA ALA A 731 -1.07 7.46 31.80
C ALA A 731 -1.76 6.09 31.73
N LEU A 732 -1.39 5.14 32.59
CA LEU A 732 -2.02 3.83 32.70
C LEU A 732 -3.49 3.92 33.13
N SER A 733 -3.82 4.87 34.00
CA SER A 733 -5.19 5.12 34.42
C SER A 733 -6.06 5.61 33.25
N GLN A 734 -5.54 6.50 32.40
CA GLN A 734 -6.21 6.91 31.17
C GLN A 734 -6.39 5.73 30.22
N ALA A 735 -5.35 4.91 30.05
CA ALA A 735 -5.39 3.71 29.22
C ALA A 735 -6.49 2.73 29.70
N LYS A 736 -6.54 2.43 31.00
CA LYS A 736 -7.58 1.59 31.62
C LYS A 736 -8.97 2.19 31.43
N ARG A 737 -9.14 3.51 31.55
CA ARG A 737 -10.42 4.19 31.33
C ARG A 737 -10.93 3.99 29.90
N LEU A 738 -10.03 4.06 28.91
CA LEU A 738 -10.35 3.97 27.49
C LEU A 738 -10.55 2.53 27.01
N LEU A 739 -9.85 1.56 27.60
CA LEU A 739 -10.04 0.14 27.27
C LEU A 739 -11.45 -0.33 27.62
N ARG A 740 -12.07 -1.13 26.76
CA ARG A 740 -13.32 -1.85 27.11
C ARG A 740 -13.03 -3.04 28.03
N SER A 741 -14.06 -3.60 28.65
CA SER A 741 -13.92 -4.88 29.38
C SER A 741 -13.48 -5.99 28.41
N GLY A 742 -12.52 -6.81 28.85
CA GLY A 742 -11.81 -7.78 28.01
C GLY A 742 -10.77 -7.17 27.06
N GLY A 743 -10.67 -5.84 26.99
CA GLY A 743 -9.62 -5.15 26.23
C GLY A 743 -8.24 -5.35 26.84
N GLU A 744 -7.20 -5.23 26.03
CA GLU A 744 -5.83 -5.55 26.43
C GLU A 744 -4.86 -4.38 26.27
N MET A 745 -3.78 -4.42 27.02
CA MET A 745 -2.67 -3.49 26.94
C MET A 745 -1.36 -4.28 26.79
N MET A 746 -0.60 -3.97 25.77
CA MET A 746 0.73 -4.50 25.50
C MET A 746 1.75 -3.37 25.60
N ILE A 747 2.56 -3.39 26.64
CA ILE A 747 3.58 -2.38 26.91
C ILE A 747 4.94 -2.98 26.59
N VAL A 748 5.63 -2.43 25.58
CA VAL A 748 7.02 -2.78 25.28
C VAL A 748 7.92 -1.95 26.20
N ILE A 749 8.50 -2.57 27.22
CA ILE A 749 9.31 -1.88 28.22
C ILE A 749 10.59 -2.64 28.55
N GLY A 750 11.67 -1.92 28.86
CA GLY A 750 12.93 -2.51 29.31
C GLY A 750 13.36 -1.96 30.65
N ASP A 751 14.10 -2.77 31.39
CA ASP A 751 14.73 -2.34 32.63
C ASP A 751 15.94 -1.45 32.33
N ASN A 752 16.15 -0.46 33.18
CA ASN A 752 17.27 0.48 33.05
C ASN A 752 18.32 0.20 34.13
N LYS A 753 19.52 0.76 33.99
CA LYS A 753 20.58 0.62 35.00
C LYS A 753 21.21 1.96 35.31
N THR A 754 21.55 2.17 36.57
CA THR A 754 22.35 3.31 37.04
C THR A 754 23.52 2.81 37.88
N THR A 755 24.49 3.67 38.17
CA THR A 755 25.66 3.32 38.99
C THR A 755 25.72 4.20 40.23
N ILE A 756 25.68 3.59 41.41
CA ILE A 756 25.75 4.24 42.73
C ILE A 756 26.86 3.53 43.52
N ASN A 757 27.79 4.26 44.14
CA ASN A 757 28.95 3.69 44.84
C ASN A 757 29.79 2.68 44.01
N GLY A 758 29.91 2.90 42.70
CA GLY A 758 30.59 1.96 41.80
C GLY A 758 29.85 0.64 41.55
N LYS A 759 28.68 0.42 42.19
CA LYS A 759 27.81 -0.75 41.97
C LYS A 759 26.73 -0.41 40.96
N VAL A 760 26.40 -1.38 40.11
CA VAL A 760 25.27 -1.27 39.17
C VAL A 760 23.97 -1.53 39.94
N MET A 761 23.08 -0.54 39.94
CA MET A 761 21.72 -0.67 40.44
C MET A 761 20.78 -0.83 39.25
N LEU A 762 20.05 -1.95 39.21
CA LEU A 762 18.97 -2.17 38.24
C LEU A 762 17.76 -1.34 38.64
N ILE A 763 17.11 -0.73 37.65
CA ILE A 763 15.83 -0.04 37.75
C ILE A 763 14.81 -0.99 37.09
N PRO A 764 14.04 -1.76 37.89
CA PRO A 764 13.14 -2.79 37.38
C PRO A 764 11.85 -2.16 36.86
N CYS A 765 11.95 -1.39 35.78
CA CYS A 765 10.83 -0.66 35.19
C CYS A 765 9.65 -1.58 34.90
N THR A 766 9.93 -2.80 34.41
CA THR A 766 8.88 -3.77 34.07
C THR A 766 8.04 -4.14 35.28
N ASP A 767 8.68 -4.50 36.40
CA ASP A 767 7.99 -4.90 37.62
C ASP A 767 7.23 -3.75 38.28
N LEU A 768 7.83 -2.55 38.30
CA LEU A 768 7.19 -1.36 38.88
C LEU A 768 5.93 -0.94 38.11
N ILE A 769 5.98 -0.99 36.78
CA ILE A 769 4.83 -0.66 35.93
C ILE A 769 3.74 -1.72 36.02
N GLU A 770 4.10 -3.00 36.11
CA GLU A 770 3.15 -4.08 36.36
C GLU A 770 2.44 -3.90 37.70
N GLU A 771 3.17 -3.62 38.79
CA GLU A 771 2.58 -3.42 40.13
C GLU A 771 1.58 -2.25 40.14
N ILE A 772 1.92 -1.14 39.46
CA ILE A 772 1.02 0.00 39.31
C ILE A 772 -0.24 -0.40 38.54
N ALA A 773 -0.11 -1.07 37.39
CA ALA A 773 -1.25 -1.50 36.60
C ALA A 773 -2.18 -2.46 37.37
N CYS A 774 -1.59 -3.41 38.12
CA CYS A 774 -2.33 -4.35 38.96
C CYS A 774 -3.07 -3.67 40.10
N THR A 775 -2.44 -2.70 40.77
CA THR A 775 -3.07 -1.88 41.82
C THR A 775 -4.23 -1.05 41.26
N GLN A 776 -4.12 -0.63 40.00
CA GLN A 776 -5.20 0.00 39.26
C GLN A 776 -6.25 -0.99 38.76
N GLY A 777 -6.15 -2.30 39.03
CA GLY A 777 -7.15 -3.31 38.69
C GLY A 777 -7.03 -3.90 37.28
N MET A 778 -5.86 -3.82 36.65
CA MET A 778 -5.53 -4.63 35.47
C MET A 778 -5.06 -6.02 35.90
N VAL A 779 -5.20 -7.01 35.02
CA VAL A 779 -4.75 -8.40 35.27
C VAL A 779 -3.61 -8.74 34.33
N VAL A 780 -2.53 -9.32 34.84
CA VAL A 780 -1.41 -9.81 34.02
C VAL A 780 -1.85 -11.05 33.24
N VAL A 781 -1.66 -11.00 31.93
CA VAL A 781 -1.88 -12.13 31.03
C VAL A 781 -0.59 -12.92 30.85
N GLU A 782 0.50 -12.24 30.49
CA GLU A 782 1.81 -12.84 30.25
C GLU A 782 2.91 -11.76 30.15
N ARG A 783 4.17 -12.22 30.21
CA ARG A 783 5.37 -11.46 29.85
C ARG A 783 6.07 -12.16 28.69
N ILE A 784 6.41 -11.42 27.63
CA ILE A 784 7.12 -11.96 26.46
C ILE A 784 8.52 -11.33 26.42
N ASP A 785 9.56 -12.13 26.62
CA ASP A 785 10.94 -11.66 26.54
C ASP A 785 11.34 -11.37 25.08
N ILE A 786 11.83 -10.17 24.83
CA ILE A 786 12.29 -9.74 23.51
C ILE A 786 13.71 -9.17 23.59
N SER A 787 14.47 -9.35 22.51
CA SER A 787 15.83 -8.80 22.41
C SER A 787 15.84 -7.53 21.55
N VAL A 788 16.74 -6.59 21.87
CA VAL A 788 16.81 -5.28 21.20
C VAL A 788 17.89 -5.30 20.11
N THR A 789 17.58 -4.78 18.92
CA THR A 789 18.59 -4.49 17.89
C THR A 789 19.43 -3.28 18.30
N THR A 790 20.75 -3.44 18.40
CA THR A 790 21.66 -2.35 18.79
C THR A 790 22.14 -1.54 17.58
N GLU A 791 21.93 -0.21 17.59
CA GLU A 791 22.58 0.73 16.65
C GLU A 791 24.03 1.04 17.09
N ASN A 792 24.96 1.23 16.14
CA ASN A 792 26.38 1.54 16.41
C ASN A 792 26.57 3.02 16.86
N PHE A 793 26.56 3.30 18.17
CA PHE A 793 26.87 4.63 18.73
C PHE A 793 28.03 4.64 19.73
N LYS A 794 28.70 5.80 19.90
CA LYS A 794 29.86 6.03 20.79
C LYS A 794 29.63 5.67 22.28
N HIS A 795 28.38 5.45 22.72
CA HIS A 795 28.02 5.16 24.12
C HIS A 795 27.28 3.82 24.33
N ILE A 796 27.47 2.84 23.44
CA ILE A 796 26.76 1.55 23.42
C ILE A 796 26.87 0.71 24.72
N LYS A 797 27.94 0.88 25.51
CA LYS A 797 28.18 0.09 26.75
C LYS A 797 27.07 0.23 27.82
N ASN A 798 26.23 1.25 27.69
CA ASN A 798 25.11 1.52 28.60
C ASN A 798 23.74 1.13 28.03
N ALA A 799 23.66 0.61 26.80
CA ALA A 799 22.41 0.24 26.16
C ALA A 799 21.73 -0.96 26.83
N ILE A 800 20.39 -0.95 26.83
CA ILE A 800 19.55 -2.04 27.31
C ILE A 800 19.62 -3.19 26.30
N VAL A 801 19.82 -4.41 26.79
CA VAL A 801 20.01 -5.61 25.95
C VAL A 801 18.76 -6.51 25.87
N LYS A 802 17.79 -6.30 26.78
CA LYS A 802 16.55 -7.07 26.86
C LYS A 802 15.38 -6.15 27.18
N ASN A 803 14.29 -6.28 26.43
CA ASN A 803 13.00 -5.68 26.73
C ASN A 803 11.99 -6.81 26.99
N VAL A 804 10.85 -6.45 27.56
CA VAL A 804 9.71 -7.32 27.82
C VAL A 804 8.48 -6.69 27.19
N VAL A 805 7.62 -7.51 26.59
CA VAL A 805 6.24 -7.11 26.30
C VAL A 805 5.39 -7.55 27.48
N LEU A 806 4.94 -6.58 28.27
CA LEU A 806 4.01 -6.80 29.37
C LEU A 806 2.58 -6.76 28.82
N ARG A 807 1.90 -7.91 28.84
CA ARG A 807 0.50 -8.03 28.37
C ARG A 807 -0.45 -8.06 29.58
N LEU A 808 -1.36 -7.10 29.60
CA LEU A 808 -2.34 -6.87 30.65
C LEU A 808 -3.75 -6.90 30.05
N ARG A 809 -4.75 -7.28 30.84
CA ARG A 809 -6.17 -7.26 30.46
C ARG A 809 -7.00 -6.46 31.45
N LYS A 810 -7.95 -5.68 30.93
CA LYS A 810 -8.99 -5.05 31.74
C LYS A 810 -10.10 -6.09 32.00
N PRO A 811 -10.39 -6.43 33.26
CA PRO A 811 -11.37 -7.46 33.59
C PRO A 811 -12.80 -7.13 33.14
#